data_AF-A0A7C5YTZ2-F1
#
_entry.id   AF-A0A7C5YTZ2-F1
#
_cell.length_a   1.000
_cell.length_b   1.000
_cell.length_c   1.000
_cell.angle_alpha   90.00
_cell.angle_beta   90.00
_cell.angle_gamma   90.00
#
_symmetry.space_group_name_H-M   'P 1'
#
loop_
_entity.id
_entity.type
_entity.pdbx_description
1 polymer ?
#
loop_
_entity_poly.entity_id
_entity_poly.type
_entity_poly.pdbx_seq_one_letter_code
_entity_poly.pdbx_strand_id
1 'polypeptide(L)'
;VKVKIAEVPIPVPYGSAFEGERVRREDMRVEFGGKYSRCFEYLRMVDLDQCEDGKVTVVGPGIETVPEGGSMDMGILVEVAGRKMQLDFEPVLERQIHYFINGASGIQHIGQRDIAWIRISKAAFQKGFNLEHFGKILHARFHSDFGAIVDKVQVTIFTDKALIEQWLARAREAYNYRNQRLANLVDEAVEEFYSCTLCLPAGEEIVLPDGSFMPVERLVDTVVEERDLSVLTFQDGGLAIRPVEELFINPAPQKLVAVRLANGNSITLTANHKVLVDTPHGLDWVPAGRLQPGDMLVEGGCTALAEEDGPRYIVDFLPADYGVADGRFLARLREGLLARYGGYAAAARALDIPYARLYSALYPQTEFSHQRLTLGEIRRAVAALGWEWDEVKRELHTFQGGCTLQRTELDEEVMYAAGLVASDGSVHWRGEEGESGTWVQFTNTEPALVERFCAIIERLFGEPPQRYPMEPRLSQKGDLRIAGKRRGEVCYVYNTLFGRLLAGLGIGERERQEKWRGEVVSTLPRNLVAAFLRGLFDGDGHVTDGRALFTTRTYREARHLYLLLKKLGISSRFTPIRRGYQVGTAHGQAFETFRRLISSEHPRKKARLEQARPRQDGRHVVRSDAVPLVCGRLLRELVEEYRPRGLRVTRLPVDYQTLRAWMEGRRRPSRSGLQRLLDALERVVPPDDSRYQQLRRWCASDLQLRRVREVVRVESSDSRVYNFSVAETHNYVVNGIVAKNCQSFAPNHVCIISPERLGLCGAYNWLDCKASNQINPTGPNQPVPKGRCLDPVKGYFEKVNEFVYNTSHNTVQQVSMYSIIENPMTAC
;
A
#
# COMPACT_ATOMS: atom_id res chain seq x y z
N VAL A 1 -14.02 18.38 -9.39
CA VAL A 1 -14.63 18.43 -10.74
C VAL A 1 -15.60 17.27 -10.82
N LYS A 2 -16.91 17.43 -11.06
CA LYS A 2 -17.85 16.28 -11.18
C LYS A 2 -17.21 15.19 -12.07
N VAL A 3 -16.88 14.03 -11.50
CA VAL A 3 -16.35 12.90 -12.28
C VAL A 3 -17.50 12.43 -13.15
N LYS A 4 -17.43 12.72 -14.45
CA LYS A 4 -18.23 11.99 -15.43
C LYS A 4 -17.52 10.66 -15.64
N ILE A 5 -17.98 9.62 -14.96
CA ILE A 5 -17.69 8.25 -15.39
C ILE A 5 -18.42 8.11 -16.73
N ALA A 6 -17.69 7.92 -17.82
CA ALA A 6 -18.34 7.65 -19.10
C ALA A 6 -18.91 6.24 -19.05
N GLU A 7 -20.23 6.15 -18.97
CA GLU A 7 -20.97 4.92 -19.18
C GLU A 7 -20.71 4.47 -20.62
N VAL A 8 -20.08 3.30 -20.80
CA VAL A 8 -19.81 2.73 -22.12
C VAL A 8 -21.02 1.86 -22.50
N PRO A 9 -21.84 2.25 -23.49
CA PRO A 9 -23.13 1.61 -23.73
C PRO A 9 -22.98 0.32 -24.55
N ILE A 10 -22.47 -0.73 -23.91
CA ILE A 10 -22.24 -2.04 -24.52
C ILE A 10 -22.83 -3.18 -23.66
N PRO A 11 -23.13 -4.36 -24.26
CA PRO A 11 -23.83 -5.44 -23.58
C PRO A 11 -22.92 -6.38 -22.76
N VAL A 12 -21.61 -6.10 -22.73
CA VAL A 12 -20.62 -6.86 -21.97
C VAL A 12 -20.01 -5.98 -20.88
N PRO A 13 -19.53 -6.56 -19.77
CA PRO A 13 -18.76 -5.80 -18.78
C PRO A 13 -17.59 -5.06 -19.45
N TYR A 14 -17.41 -3.79 -19.08
CA TYR A 14 -16.32 -2.95 -19.55
C TYR A 14 -15.49 -2.46 -18.35
N GLY A 15 -14.17 -2.56 -18.43
CA GLY A 15 -13.24 -2.10 -17.41
C GLY A 15 -11.82 -2.65 -17.60
N SER A 16 -10.85 -2.02 -16.92
CA SER A 16 -9.43 -2.39 -17.01
C SER A 16 -9.11 -3.81 -16.52
N ALA A 17 -10.03 -4.45 -15.79
CA ALA A 17 -9.93 -5.86 -15.40
C ALA A 17 -9.88 -6.83 -16.60
N PHE A 18 -10.34 -6.40 -17.78
CA PHE A 18 -10.41 -7.23 -18.99
C PHE A 18 -9.26 -6.96 -19.98
N GLU A 19 -8.41 -5.95 -19.73
CA GLU A 19 -7.38 -5.45 -20.67
C GLU A 19 -6.27 -6.47 -21.03
N GLY A 20 -6.29 -7.66 -20.43
CA GLY A 20 -5.38 -8.77 -20.72
C GLY A 20 -6.06 -10.09 -21.13
N GLU A 21 -7.38 -10.10 -21.33
CA GLU A 21 -8.09 -11.32 -21.74
C GLU A 21 -7.63 -11.80 -23.12
N ARG A 22 -7.40 -13.11 -23.25
CA ARG A 22 -7.04 -13.74 -24.53
C ARG A 22 -8.20 -14.57 -25.02
N VAL A 23 -8.67 -14.31 -26.24
CA VAL A 23 -9.68 -15.13 -26.90
C VAL A 23 -8.97 -16.25 -27.64
N ARG A 24 -8.99 -17.44 -27.04
CA ARG A 24 -8.42 -18.65 -27.64
C ARG A 24 -9.31 -19.15 -28.79
N ARG A 25 -8.76 -20.01 -29.65
CA ARG A 25 -9.43 -20.45 -30.88
C ARG A 25 -10.72 -21.23 -30.58
N GLU A 26 -10.70 -22.01 -29.52
CA GLU A 26 -11.85 -22.78 -29.02
C GLU A 26 -13.03 -21.91 -28.59
N ASP A 27 -12.76 -20.70 -28.09
CA ASP A 27 -13.76 -19.76 -27.55
C ASP A 27 -14.11 -18.63 -28.53
N MET A 28 -13.54 -18.65 -29.73
CA MET A 28 -13.63 -17.57 -30.72
C MET A 28 -14.94 -17.64 -31.52
N ARG A 29 -15.65 -16.50 -31.61
CA ARG A 29 -16.82 -16.32 -32.49
C ARG A 29 -16.42 -15.88 -33.89
N VAL A 30 -15.54 -14.89 -33.98
CA VAL A 30 -15.04 -14.30 -35.23
C VAL A 30 -13.69 -13.62 -34.98
N GLU A 31 -12.82 -13.61 -35.98
CA GLU A 31 -11.61 -12.80 -36.00
C GLU A 31 -11.56 -11.81 -37.16
N PHE A 32 -10.94 -10.65 -36.92
CA PHE A 32 -10.66 -9.62 -37.92
C PHE A 32 -9.16 -9.36 -37.98
N GLY A 33 -8.57 -9.41 -39.16
CA GLY A 33 -7.11 -9.38 -39.31
C GLY A 33 -6.50 -10.78 -39.12
N GLY A 34 -5.18 -10.82 -38.98
CA GLY A 34 -4.44 -12.08 -38.91
C GLY A 34 -4.21 -12.70 -40.30
N LYS A 35 -4.25 -14.03 -40.39
CA LYS A 35 -3.86 -14.76 -41.62
C LYS A 35 -4.94 -14.75 -42.72
N TYR A 36 -6.22 -14.68 -42.34
CA TYR A 36 -7.35 -14.97 -43.23
C TYR A 36 -8.25 -13.78 -43.54
N SER A 37 -8.02 -12.63 -42.90
CA SER A 37 -8.70 -11.37 -43.19
C SER A 37 -7.80 -10.17 -42.92
N ARG A 38 -8.24 -8.98 -43.31
CA ARG A 38 -7.56 -7.70 -43.08
C ARG A 38 -8.27 -6.91 -42.01
N CYS A 39 -7.51 -6.27 -41.13
CA CYS A 39 -8.07 -5.30 -40.20
C CYS A 39 -7.17 -4.08 -40.08
N PHE A 40 -7.79 -2.89 -40.11
CA PHE A 40 -7.09 -1.64 -39.88
C PHE A 40 -7.84 -0.69 -38.95
N GLU A 41 -7.11 0.16 -38.25
CA GLU A 41 -7.63 1.24 -37.42
C GLU A 41 -6.99 2.58 -37.81
N TYR A 42 -7.80 3.59 -38.11
CA TYR A 42 -7.32 4.88 -38.55
C TYR A 42 -8.07 5.99 -37.84
N LEU A 43 -7.33 6.81 -37.08
CA LEU A 43 -7.85 8.00 -36.45
C LEU A 43 -7.39 9.23 -37.20
N ARG A 44 -8.31 10.15 -37.50
CA ARG A 44 -8.01 11.42 -38.14
C ARG A 44 -8.76 12.59 -37.50
N MET A 45 -8.10 13.74 -37.51
CA MET A 45 -8.71 15.02 -37.21
C MET A 45 -9.52 15.49 -38.43
N VAL A 46 -10.70 16.04 -38.15
CA VAL A 46 -11.54 16.73 -39.12
C VAL A 46 -12.01 18.05 -38.54
N ASP A 47 -12.54 18.93 -39.39
CA ASP A 47 -13.13 20.18 -38.93
C ASP A 47 -14.40 19.93 -38.11
N LEU A 48 -14.71 20.87 -37.20
CA LEU A 48 -15.83 20.72 -36.25
C LEU A 48 -17.20 20.55 -36.93
N ASP A 49 -17.38 21.06 -38.14
CA ASP A 49 -18.58 20.94 -38.96
C ASP A 49 -18.68 19.60 -39.72
N GLN A 50 -17.57 18.90 -39.88
CA GLN A 50 -17.49 17.60 -40.58
C GLN A 50 -17.66 16.40 -39.63
N CYS A 51 -17.52 16.61 -38.32
CA CYS A 51 -17.71 15.58 -37.30
C CYS A 51 -19.07 15.70 -36.60
N GLU A 52 -19.86 14.62 -36.62
CA GLU A 52 -21.09 14.49 -35.85
C GLU A 52 -20.81 13.67 -34.57
N ASP A 53 -20.91 14.31 -33.41
CA ASP A 53 -20.56 13.65 -32.15
C ASP A 53 -21.49 12.48 -31.80
N GLY A 54 -20.91 11.33 -31.44
CA GLY A 54 -21.66 10.13 -31.05
C GLY A 54 -22.17 9.29 -32.23
N LYS A 55 -21.93 9.71 -33.48
CA LYS A 55 -22.34 8.96 -34.65
C LYS A 55 -21.49 7.70 -34.81
N VAL A 56 -22.15 6.54 -34.79
CA VAL A 56 -21.55 5.25 -35.12
C VAL A 56 -22.25 4.66 -36.34
N THR A 57 -21.49 4.34 -37.38
CA THR A 57 -22.03 3.77 -38.63
C THR A 57 -21.33 2.45 -38.95
N VAL A 58 -22.08 1.41 -39.30
CA VAL A 58 -21.55 0.13 -39.81
C VAL A 58 -21.89 0.03 -41.30
N VAL A 59 -20.88 -0.10 -42.15
CA VAL A 59 -21.02 -0.15 -43.61
C VAL A 59 -20.52 -1.49 -44.14
N GLY A 60 -21.46 -2.36 -44.50
CA GLY A 60 -21.21 -3.72 -44.95
C GLY A 60 -21.98 -4.77 -44.13
N PRO A 61 -21.73 -6.07 -44.36
CA PRO A 61 -22.37 -7.16 -43.63
C PRO A 61 -21.90 -7.23 -42.17
N GLY A 62 -22.80 -7.62 -41.26
CA GLY A 62 -22.46 -7.84 -39.85
C GLY A 62 -21.86 -9.22 -39.59
N ILE A 63 -21.39 -9.43 -38.36
CA ILE A 63 -20.71 -10.66 -37.92
C ILE A 63 -21.62 -11.89 -37.92
N GLU A 64 -22.94 -11.70 -37.86
CA GLU A 64 -23.95 -12.74 -37.97
C GLU A 64 -23.90 -13.50 -39.31
N THR A 65 -23.33 -12.88 -40.35
CA THR A 65 -23.16 -13.49 -41.66
C THR A 65 -21.96 -14.46 -41.74
N VAL A 66 -21.11 -14.47 -40.73
CA VAL A 66 -19.86 -15.26 -40.68
C VAL A 66 -20.09 -16.51 -39.83
N PRO A 67 -19.68 -17.72 -40.28
CA PRO A 67 -19.75 -18.93 -39.46
C PRO A 67 -18.93 -18.79 -38.18
N GLU A 68 -19.29 -19.56 -37.15
CA GLU A 68 -18.56 -19.57 -35.88
C GLU A 68 -17.09 -19.95 -36.08
N GLY A 69 -16.19 -19.18 -35.47
CA GLY A 69 -14.75 -19.35 -35.63
C GLY A 69 -14.20 -18.91 -36.98
N GLY A 70 -15.02 -18.27 -37.82
CA GLY A 70 -14.61 -17.71 -39.11
C GLY A 70 -13.88 -16.37 -39.00
N SER A 71 -13.49 -15.82 -40.15
CA SER A 71 -12.77 -14.55 -40.28
C SER A 71 -13.51 -13.56 -41.18
N MET A 72 -13.39 -12.27 -40.90
CA MET A 72 -14.01 -11.18 -41.67
C MET A 72 -13.06 -9.97 -41.76
N ASP A 73 -13.11 -9.21 -42.85
CA ASP A 73 -12.35 -7.97 -42.99
C ASP A 73 -13.02 -6.85 -42.17
N MET A 74 -12.23 -5.96 -41.55
CA MET A 74 -12.77 -4.82 -40.79
C MET A 74 -11.90 -3.56 -40.90
N GLY A 75 -12.51 -2.40 -41.09
CA GLY A 75 -11.86 -1.10 -40.96
C GLY A 75 -12.51 -0.27 -39.86
N ILE A 76 -11.72 0.26 -38.92
CA ILE A 76 -12.20 1.19 -37.88
C ILE A 76 -11.70 2.58 -38.26
N LEU A 77 -12.59 3.46 -38.72
CA LEU A 77 -12.31 4.86 -38.96
C LEU A 77 -12.84 5.69 -37.78
N VAL A 78 -11.95 6.39 -37.09
CA VAL A 78 -12.29 7.32 -36.00
C VAL A 78 -12.02 8.73 -36.46
N GLU A 79 -13.05 9.56 -36.51
CA GLU A 79 -12.95 10.98 -36.83
C GLU A 79 -13.14 11.78 -35.55
N VAL A 80 -12.17 12.62 -35.22
CA VAL A 80 -12.20 13.46 -34.02
C VAL A 80 -12.11 14.93 -34.40
N ALA A 81 -12.81 15.77 -33.66
CA ALA A 81 -12.70 17.22 -33.80
C ALA A 81 -12.66 17.88 -32.42
N GLY A 82 -11.88 18.96 -32.29
CA GLY A 82 -11.84 19.73 -31.06
C GLY A 82 -11.06 21.03 -31.19
N ARG A 83 -11.42 22.04 -30.40
CA ARG A 83 -10.79 23.38 -30.44
C ARG A 83 -9.31 23.37 -30.08
N LYS A 84 -8.91 22.39 -29.26
CA LYS A 84 -7.52 22.18 -28.86
C LYS A 84 -6.89 20.96 -29.54
N MET A 85 -7.62 20.28 -30.41
CA MET A 85 -7.11 19.14 -31.17
C MET A 85 -6.05 19.61 -32.17
N GLN A 86 -4.99 18.83 -32.32
CA GLN A 86 -3.90 19.09 -33.27
C GLN A 86 -3.58 17.80 -34.01
N LEU A 87 -3.07 17.91 -35.24
CA LEU A 87 -2.64 16.75 -36.04
C LEU A 87 -1.62 15.88 -35.28
N ASP A 88 -0.81 16.49 -34.40
CA ASP A 88 0.21 15.80 -33.59
C ASP A 88 -0.40 14.85 -32.54
N PHE A 89 -1.68 15.03 -32.20
CA PHE A 89 -2.37 14.17 -31.23
C PHE A 89 -2.98 12.94 -31.89
N GLU A 90 -3.17 12.94 -33.22
CA GLU A 90 -3.73 11.79 -33.94
C GLU A 90 -3.03 10.46 -33.60
N PRO A 91 -1.69 10.32 -33.70
CA PRO A 91 -1.03 9.05 -33.40
C PRO A 91 -1.13 8.65 -31.91
N VAL A 92 -1.22 9.62 -31.00
CA VAL A 92 -1.36 9.35 -29.56
C VAL A 92 -2.74 8.79 -29.27
N LEU A 93 -3.78 9.41 -29.83
CA LEU A 93 -5.16 8.99 -29.69
C LEU A 93 -5.43 7.67 -30.43
N GLU A 94 -4.89 7.48 -31.64
CA GLU A 94 -5.04 6.25 -32.44
C GLU A 94 -4.59 5.03 -31.63
N ARG A 95 -3.46 5.11 -30.93
CA ARG A 95 -2.99 3.99 -30.08
C ARG A 95 -3.91 3.65 -28.91
N GLN A 96 -4.77 4.56 -28.48
CA GLN A 96 -5.70 4.29 -27.39
C GLN A 96 -6.80 3.32 -27.80
N ILE A 97 -7.05 3.15 -29.11
CA ILE A 97 -8.02 2.20 -29.66
C ILE A 97 -7.74 0.80 -29.10
N HIS A 98 -6.46 0.40 -29.02
CA HIS A 98 -6.05 -0.87 -28.42
C HIS A 98 -6.56 -1.04 -26.98
N TYR A 99 -6.25 -0.09 -26.10
CA TYR A 99 -6.62 -0.15 -24.69
C TYR A 99 -8.14 -0.05 -24.49
N PHE A 100 -8.79 0.82 -25.28
CA PHE A 100 -10.23 1.01 -25.19
C PHE A 100 -10.99 -0.24 -25.62
N ILE A 101 -10.59 -0.88 -26.72
CA ILE A 101 -11.25 -2.11 -27.17
C ILE A 101 -11.00 -3.27 -26.20
N ASN A 102 -9.78 -3.41 -25.67
CA ASN A 102 -9.43 -4.44 -24.68
C ASN A 102 -10.13 -4.26 -23.32
N GLY A 103 -10.69 -3.08 -23.05
CA GLY A 103 -11.51 -2.86 -21.86
C GLY A 103 -12.83 -3.65 -21.88
N ALA A 104 -13.27 -4.20 -23.01
CA ALA A 104 -14.51 -4.98 -23.11
C ALA A 104 -14.26 -6.48 -22.86
N SER A 105 -14.98 -7.07 -21.90
CA SER A 105 -14.88 -8.50 -21.60
C SER A 105 -15.21 -9.38 -22.81
N GLY A 106 -14.35 -10.37 -23.05
CA GLY A 106 -14.47 -11.32 -24.15
C GLY A 106 -14.05 -10.76 -25.51
N ILE A 107 -13.35 -9.62 -25.53
CA ILE A 107 -12.76 -9.00 -26.72
C ILE A 107 -11.24 -8.99 -26.56
N GLN A 108 -10.51 -9.29 -27.63
CA GLN A 108 -9.06 -9.22 -27.66
C GLN A 108 -8.64 -8.37 -28.86
N HIS A 109 -7.86 -7.33 -28.63
CA HIS A 109 -7.26 -6.46 -29.64
C HIS A 109 -5.73 -6.53 -29.53
N ILE A 110 -5.06 -6.81 -30.63
CA ILE A 110 -3.59 -6.86 -30.72
C ILE A 110 -3.17 -6.15 -32.01
N GLY A 111 -1.98 -5.53 -31.99
CA GLY A 111 -1.50 -4.76 -33.15
C GLY A 111 -2.06 -3.35 -33.17
N GLN A 112 -1.73 -2.64 -34.23
CA GLN A 112 -2.11 -1.24 -34.45
C GLN A 112 -2.13 -0.92 -35.94
N ARG A 113 -2.71 0.21 -36.34
CA ARG A 113 -2.74 0.67 -37.75
C ARG A 113 -3.32 -0.39 -38.69
N ASP A 114 -2.62 -0.78 -39.76
CA ASP A 114 -3.07 -1.75 -40.75
C ASP A 114 -2.71 -3.22 -40.47
N ILE A 115 -2.20 -3.49 -39.26
CA ILE A 115 -1.92 -4.84 -38.76
C ILE A 115 -2.72 -5.16 -37.50
N ALA A 116 -3.79 -4.41 -37.24
CA ALA A 116 -4.70 -4.69 -36.14
C ALA A 116 -5.27 -6.11 -36.28
N TRP A 117 -5.43 -6.80 -35.16
CA TRP A 117 -5.96 -8.15 -35.07
C TRP A 117 -6.90 -8.24 -33.88
N ILE A 118 -8.17 -8.46 -34.17
CA ILE A 118 -9.25 -8.37 -33.18
C ILE A 118 -10.03 -9.68 -33.16
N ARG A 119 -10.35 -10.18 -31.96
CA ARG A 119 -11.17 -11.36 -31.75
C ARG A 119 -12.34 -11.06 -30.83
N ILE A 120 -13.48 -11.65 -31.16
CA ILE A 120 -14.68 -11.64 -30.32
C ILE A 120 -14.92 -13.07 -29.84
N SER A 121 -15.14 -13.25 -28.53
CA SER A 121 -15.51 -14.54 -27.95
C SER A 121 -16.98 -14.91 -28.22
N LYS A 122 -17.28 -16.21 -28.19
CA LYS A 122 -18.66 -16.73 -28.25
C LYS A 122 -19.54 -16.16 -27.15
N ALA A 123 -18.98 -16.02 -25.94
CA ALA A 123 -19.68 -15.46 -24.79
C ALA A 123 -20.05 -13.98 -24.98
N ALA A 124 -19.15 -13.16 -25.53
CA ALA A 124 -19.44 -11.76 -25.82
C ALA A 124 -20.54 -11.61 -26.88
N PHE A 125 -20.46 -12.42 -27.95
CA PHE A 125 -21.47 -12.43 -29.01
C PHE A 125 -22.87 -12.85 -28.49
N GLN A 126 -22.94 -13.90 -27.67
CA GLN A 126 -24.20 -14.37 -27.07
C GLN A 126 -24.84 -13.32 -26.16
N LYS A 127 -24.04 -12.47 -25.51
CA LYS A 127 -24.53 -11.34 -24.72
C LYS A 127 -25.04 -10.18 -25.58
N GLY A 128 -24.84 -10.21 -26.90
CA GLY A 128 -25.31 -9.21 -27.86
C GLY A 128 -24.21 -8.28 -28.39
N PHE A 129 -22.94 -8.56 -28.11
CA PHE A 129 -21.84 -7.73 -28.63
C PHE A 129 -21.72 -7.86 -30.16
N ASN A 130 -21.80 -6.73 -30.84
CA ASN A 130 -21.72 -6.57 -32.30
C ASN A 130 -20.77 -5.42 -32.70
N LEU A 131 -20.59 -5.19 -34.01
CA LEU A 131 -19.66 -4.19 -34.57
C LEU A 131 -19.91 -2.74 -34.12
N GLU A 132 -21.17 -2.35 -33.90
CA GLU A 132 -21.52 -0.98 -33.46
C GLU A 132 -20.93 -0.66 -32.08
N HIS A 133 -20.71 -1.68 -31.26
CA HIS A 133 -20.16 -1.50 -29.91
C HIS A 133 -18.70 -1.05 -29.89
N PHE A 134 -17.91 -1.36 -30.94
CA PHE A 134 -16.57 -0.77 -31.08
C PHE A 134 -16.66 0.76 -31.15
N GLY A 135 -17.57 1.29 -31.97
CA GLY A 135 -17.78 2.74 -32.07
C GLY A 135 -18.26 3.38 -30.77
N LYS A 136 -19.16 2.69 -30.05
CA LYS A 136 -19.67 3.15 -28.75
C LYS A 136 -18.58 3.18 -27.67
N ILE A 137 -17.68 2.20 -27.65
CA ILE A 137 -16.50 2.18 -26.78
C ILE A 137 -15.62 3.38 -27.07
N LEU A 138 -15.25 3.56 -28.34
CA LEU A 138 -14.31 4.59 -28.74
C LEU A 138 -14.86 6.00 -28.47
N HIS A 139 -16.11 6.28 -28.83
CA HIS A 139 -16.76 7.56 -28.51
C HIS A 139 -16.73 7.85 -27.00
N ALA A 140 -17.20 6.91 -26.18
CA ALA A 140 -17.29 7.10 -24.74
C ALA A 140 -15.90 7.32 -24.09
N ARG A 141 -14.88 6.56 -24.52
CA ARG A 141 -13.54 6.63 -23.93
C ARG A 141 -12.73 7.83 -24.38
N PHE A 142 -12.80 8.22 -25.65
CA PHE A 142 -12.15 9.45 -26.11
C PHE A 142 -12.70 10.68 -25.40
N HIS A 143 -14.03 10.77 -25.20
CA HIS A 143 -14.62 11.85 -24.41
C HIS A 143 -14.24 11.81 -22.94
N SER A 144 -14.20 10.63 -22.34
CA SER A 144 -13.81 10.43 -20.94
C SER A 144 -12.39 10.90 -20.66
N ASP A 145 -11.45 10.40 -21.46
CA ASP A 145 -10.03 10.46 -21.13
C ASP A 145 -9.37 11.68 -21.77
N PHE A 146 -9.93 12.15 -22.89
CA PHE A 146 -9.37 13.23 -23.71
C PHE A 146 -10.39 14.35 -24.00
N GLY A 147 -11.48 14.48 -23.24
CA GLY A 147 -12.47 15.54 -23.42
C GLY A 147 -11.96 16.98 -23.23
N ALA A 148 -10.71 17.17 -22.81
CA ALA A 148 -10.03 18.47 -22.77
C ALA A 148 -9.49 18.91 -24.15
N ILE A 149 -9.31 17.96 -25.07
CA ILE A 149 -8.75 18.17 -26.42
C ILE A 149 -9.69 17.70 -27.53
N VAL A 150 -10.49 16.66 -27.28
CA VAL A 150 -11.46 16.09 -28.21
C VAL A 150 -12.87 16.54 -27.82
N ASP A 151 -13.50 17.36 -28.67
CA ASP A 151 -14.87 17.87 -28.44
C ASP A 151 -15.94 16.99 -29.10
N LYS A 152 -15.61 16.29 -30.20
CA LYS A 152 -16.50 15.42 -30.96
C LYS A 152 -15.78 14.16 -31.44
N VAL A 153 -16.49 13.03 -31.43
CA VAL A 153 -16.00 11.76 -31.97
C VAL A 153 -17.08 11.09 -32.81
N GLN A 154 -16.72 10.70 -34.03
CA GLN A 154 -17.51 9.92 -34.97
C GLN A 154 -16.74 8.64 -35.31
N VAL A 155 -17.43 7.50 -35.40
CA VAL A 155 -16.80 6.22 -35.74
C VAL A 155 -17.54 5.54 -36.88
N THR A 156 -16.80 5.10 -37.89
CA THR A 156 -17.33 4.27 -38.99
C THR A 156 -16.61 2.93 -39.01
N ILE A 157 -17.37 1.85 -38.98
CA ILE A 157 -16.88 0.47 -39.10
C ILE A 157 -17.19 -0.03 -40.51
N PHE A 158 -16.16 -0.37 -41.28
CA PHE A 158 -16.30 -0.92 -42.62
C PHE A 158 -16.10 -2.43 -42.60
N THR A 159 -17.05 -3.17 -43.17
CA THR A 159 -16.91 -4.60 -43.50
C THR A 159 -17.15 -4.87 -44.99
N ASP A 160 -17.51 -3.83 -45.76
CA ASP A 160 -17.47 -3.86 -47.22
C ASP A 160 -16.02 -3.82 -47.74
N LYS A 161 -15.68 -4.81 -48.56
CA LYS A 161 -14.30 -5.00 -49.04
C LYS A 161 -13.78 -3.84 -49.89
N ALA A 162 -14.62 -3.25 -50.75
CA ALA A 162 -14.18 -2.17 -51.62
C ALA A 162 -13.89 -0.89 -50.83
N LEU A 163 -14.74 -0.59 -49.83
CA LEU A 163 -14.51 0.55 -48.93
C LEU A 163 -13.32 0.32 -48.00
N ILE A 164 -13.10 -0.90 -47.53
CA ILE A 164 -11.90 -1.25 -46.75
C ILE A 164 -10.64 -0.99 -47.57
N GLU A 165 -10.58 -1.43 -48.82
CA GLU A 165 -9.41 -1.17 -49.69
C GLU A 165 -9.18 0.33 -49.93
N GLN A 166 -10.26 1.09 -50.17
CA GLN A 166 -10.19 2.54 -50.36
C GLN A 166 -9.67 3.27 -49.12
N TRP A 167 -10.22 2.98 -47.94
CA TRP A 167 -9.84 3.66 -46.71
C TRP A 167 -8.49 3.19 -46.19
N LEU A 168 -8.14 1.92 -46.38
CA LEU A 168 -6.82 1.40 -46.06
C LEU A 168 -5.73 2.10 -46.89
N ALA A 169 -5.98 2.40 -48.17
CA ALA A 169 -5.05 3.17 -48.98
C ALA A 169 -4.81 4.57 -48.40
N ARG A 170 -5.88 5.29 -48.02
CA ARG A 170 -5.79 6.60 -47.36
C ARG A 170 -5.09 6.54 -46.00
N ALA A 171 -5.41 5.53 -45.20
CA ALA A 171 -4.78 5.31 -43.92
C ALA A 171 -3.27 5.09 -44.09
N ARG A 172 -2.86 4.29 -45.08
CA ARG A 172 -1.44 4.07 -45.42
C ARG A 172 -0.73 5.32 -45.91
N GLU A 173 -1.38 6.18 -46.69
CA GLU A 173 -0.84 7.50 -47.05
C GLU A 173 -0.60 8.35 -45.80
N ALA A 174 -1.57 8.41 -44.89
CA ALA A 174 -1.44 9.13 -43.63
C ALA A 174 -0.35 8.54 -42.73
N TYR A 175 -0.25 7.21 -42.62
CA TYR A 175 0.82 6.55 -41.88
C TYR A 175 2.19 6.84 -42.52
N ASN A 176 2.29 6.82 -43.85
CA ASN A 176 3.52 7.16 -44.57
C ASN A 176 3.91 8.63 -44.33
N TYR A 177 2.96 9.56 -44.39
CA TYR A 177 3.21 10.96 -44.06
C TYR A 177 3.68 11.14 -42.60
N ARG A 178 2.99 10.50 -41.64
CA ARG A 178 3.39 10.49 -40.22
C ARG A 178 4.80 9.90 -40.04
N ASN A 179 5.11 8.81 -40.74
CA ASN A 179 6.43 8.17 -40.74
C ASN A 179 7.49 9.07 -41.39
N GLN A 180 7.20 9.78 -42.48
CA GLN A 180 8.11 10.73 -43.14
C GLN A 180 8.35 11.97 -42.28
N ARG A 181 7.32 12.48 -41.59
CA ARG A 181 7.45 13.59 -40.65
C ARG A 181 8.30 13.21 -39.45
N LEU A 182 8.16 11.98 -38.94
CA LEU A 182 9.08 11.39 -37.97
C LEU A 182 10.50 11.27 -38.56
N ALA A 183 10.64 10.83 -39.81
CA ALA A 183 11.94 10.67 -40.47
C ALA A 183 12.66 12.00 -40.75
N ASN A 184 11.93 13.12 -40.87
CA ASN A 184 12.47 14.46 -41.05
C ASN A 184 12.72 15.21 -39.73
N LEU A 185 12.25 14.66 -38.60
CA LEU A 185 12.53 15.18 -37.28
C LEU A 185 13.85 14.53 -36.82
N VAL A 186 14.96 15.23 -37.06
CA VAL A 186 16.29 14.79 -36.64
C VAL A 186 16.60 15.32 -35.24
N ASP A 187 17.52 14.68 -34.51
CA ASP A 187 17.85 15.07 -33.15
C ASP A 187 18.41 16.51 -33.08
N GLU A 188 19.05 17.02 -34.15
CA GLU A 188 19.49 18.41 -34.26
C GLU A 188 18.33 19.42 -34.29
N ALA A 189 17.13 19.00 -34.68
CA ALA A 189 15.97 19.88 -34.86
C ALA A 189 15.16 20.14 -33.57
N VAL A 190 15.53 19.51 -32.44
CA VAL A 190 14.84 19.66 -31.14
C VAL A 190 15.81 20.00 -30.02
N GLU A 191 15.41 20.79 -29.02
CA GLU A 191 16.28 21.18 -27.90
C GLU A 191 16.12 20.29 -26.64
N GLU A 192 15.15 19.37 -26.62
CA GLU A 192 14.74 18.58 -25.44
C GLU A 192 14.26 17.14 -25.79
N PHE A 193 14.41 16.18 -24.86
CA PHE A 193 13.95 14.75 -24.86
C PHE A 193 12.91 14.48 -23.72
N TYR A 194 12.47 13.24 -23.35
CA TYR A 194 11.40 13.01 -22.31
C TYR A 194 11.54 11.76 -21.33
N SER A 195 10.95 11.72 -20.09
CA SER A 195 11.04 10.62 -19.02
C SER A 195 9.72 9.95 -18.42
N CYS A 196 9.67 9.25 -17.23
CA CYS A 196 8.46 8.62 -16.56
C CYS A 196 8.55 8.11 -15.06
N THR A 197 7.70 8.50 -14.06
CA THR A 197 7.69 7.93 -12.63
C THR A 197 6.37 7.98 -11.76
N LEU A 198 6.18 7.06 -10.76
CA LEU A 198 5.09 6.99 -9.73
C LEU A 198 5.64 6.64 -8.31
N CYS A 199 5.33 7.37 -7.21
CA CYS A 199 5.97 7.15 -5.87
C CYS A 199 5.18 7.60 -4.60
N LEU A 200 5.66 7.21 -3.40
CA LEU A 200 5.26 7.59 -2.03
C LEU A 200 6.34 8.42 -1.29
N PRO A 201 6.03 9.37 -0.39
CA PRO A 201 7.03 10.03 0.45
C PRO A 201 7.50 9.16 1.63
N ALA A 202 8.62 9.56 2.25
CA ALA A 202 9.09 8.98 3.52
C ALA A 202 8.03 9.06 4.62
N GLY A 203 8.05 8.10 5.54
CA GLY A 203 7.17 8.04 6.70
C GLY A 203 5.77 7.48 6.42
N GLU A 204 5.46 7.03 5.21
CA GLU A 204 4.26 6.22 4.94
C GLU A 204 4.52 4.77 5.38
N GLU A 205 3.64 4.18 6.19
CA GLU A 205 3.87 2.88 6.83
C GLU A 205 3.42 1.74 5.91
N ILE A 206 4.33 0.91 5.45
CA ILE A 206 4.01 -0.31 4.69
C ILE A 206 3.65 -1.42 5.67
N VAL A 207 2.57 -2.15 5.39
CA VAL A 207 2.07 -3.22 6.26
C VAL A 207 2.54 -4.57 5.75
N LEU A 208 3.13 -5.35 6.66
CA LEU A 208 3.73 -6.66 6.40
C LEU A 208 2.76 -7.81 6.73
N PRO A 209 3.03 -9.05 6.27
CA PRO A 209 2.14 -10.21 6.41
C PRO A 209 1.69 -10.55 7.83
N ASP A 210 2.53 -10.29 8.82
CA ASP A 210 2.23 -10.50 10.23
C ASP A 210 1.46 -9.34 10.88
N GLY A 211 1.08 -8.35 10.08
CA GLY A 211 0.41 -7.13 10.52
C GLY A 211 1.35 -6.12 11.18
N SER A 212 2.66 -6.40 11.21
CA SER A 212 3.66 -5.38 11.53
C SER A 212 3.71 -4.31 10.45
N PHE A 213 4.33 -3.18 10.77
CA PHE A 213 4.48 -2.10 9.84
C PHE A 213 5.81 -1.37 10.04
N MET A 214 6.30 -0.79 8.95
CA MET A 214 7.50 0.04 8.95
C MET A 214 7.39 1.14 7.89
N PRO A 215 8.10 2.27 8.08
CA PRO A 215 8.17 3.31 7.06
C PRO A 215 8.74 2.78 5.74
N VAL A 216 8.23 3.27 4.61
CA VAL A 216 8.64 2.83 3.27
C VAL A 216 10.14 2.96 3.02
N GLU A 217 10.78 3.99 3.56
CA GLU A 217 12.23 4.18 3.46
C GLU A 217 13.00 3.05 4.15
N ARG A 218 12.53 2.59 5.32
CA ARG A 218 13.15 1.48 6.05
C ARG A 218 12.91 0.16 5.33
N LEU A 219 11.73 -0.04 4.75
CA LEU A 219 11.43 -1.24 3.96
C LEU A 219 12.42 -1.38 2.80
N VAL A 220 12.71 -0.28 2.11
CA VAL A 220 13.68 -0.26 1.02
C VAL A 220 15.06 -0.65 1.53
N ASP A 221 15.51 -0.10 2.66
CA ASP A 221 16.79 -0.47 3.28
C ASP A 221 16.83 -1.98 3.66
N THR A 222 15.76 -2.51 4.26
CA THR A 222 15.65 -3.93 4.65
C THR A 222 15.70 -4.88 3.46
N VAL A 223 14.99 -4.57 2.37
CA VAL A 223 14.99 -5.43 1.17
C VAL A 223 16.38 -5.47 0.52
N VAL A 224 17.14 -4.37 0.57
CA VAL A 224 18.53 -4.35 0.08
C VAL A 224 19.43 -5.31 0.87
N GLU A 225 19.19 -5.47 2.17
CA GLU A 225 19.96 -6.33 3.06
C GLU A 225 19.53 -7.81 3.01
N GLU A 226 18.24 -8.08 3.09
CA GLU A 226 17.69 -9.44 3.31
C GLU A 226 17.17 -10.12 2.03
N ARG A 227 16.93 -9.36 0.95
CA ARG A 227 16.38 -9.77 -0.37
C ARG A 227 14.98 -10.42 -0.38
N ASP A 228 14.59 -11.17 0.65
CA ASP A 228 13.34 -11.94 0.71
C ASP A 228 12.32 -11.31 1.67
N LEU A 229 11.78 -10.15 1.31
CA LEU A 229 10.69 -9.52 2.07
C LEU A 229 9.35 -9.67 1.35
N SER A 230 8.30 -10.02 2.10
CA SER A 230 6.93 -10.03 1.61
C SER A 230 6.09 -8.91 2.21
N VAL A 231 5.10 -8.45 1.45
CA VAL A 231 4.14 -7.40 1.86
C VAL A 231 2.71 -7.89 1.75
N LEU A 232 1.80 -7.19 2.43
CA LEU A 232 0.37 -7.38 2.19
C LEU A 232 -0.08 -6.68 0.92
N THR A 233 -0.88 -7.39 0.15
CA THR A 233 -1.51 -6.97 -1.09
C THR A 233 -2.99 -7.27 -1.05
N PHE A 234 -3.72 -6.86 -2.07
CA PHE A 234 -5.13 -7.13 -2.27
C PHE A 234 -5.37 -7.97 -3.52
N GLN A 235 -6.14 -9.04 -3.39
CA GLN A 235 -6.54 -9.93 -4.47
C GLN A 235 -7.93 -10.54 -4.17
N ASP A 236 -8.80 -10.60 -5.17
CA ASP A 236 -10.10 -11.31 -5.11
C ASP A 236 -11.00 -11.00 -3.91
N GLY A 237 -11.00 -9.74 -3.44
CA GLY A 237 -11.81 -9.31 -2.30
C GLY A 237 -11.15 -9.49 -0.94
N GLY A 238 -9.93 -10.04 -0.87
CA GLY A 238 -9.19 -10.27 0.36
C GLY A 238 -7.77 -9.72 0.34
N LEU A 239 -7.10 -9.79 1.49
CA LEU A 239 -5.67 -9.54 1.56
C LEU A 239 -4.91 -10.81 1.17
N ALA A 240 -3.77 -10.64 0.50
CA ALA A 240 -2.88 -11.72 0.08
C ALA A 240 -1.43 -11.34 0.35
N ILE A 241 -0.58 -12.34 0.59
CA ILE A 241 0.86 -12.16 0.80
C ILE A 241 1.58 -12.29 -0.54
N ARG A 242 2.43 -11.32 -0.88
CA ARG A 242 3.28 -11.40 -2.07
C ARG A 242 4.69 -10.86 -1.79
N PRO A 243 5.72 -11.43 -2.42
CA PRO A 243 7.08 -10.95 -2.29
C PRO A 243 7.24 -9.58 -2.97
N VAL A 244 8.08 -8.74 -2.36
CA VAL A 244 8.63 -7.55 -3.00
C VAL A 244 9.61 -8.00 -4.07
N GLU A 245 9.54 -7.43 -5.27
CA GLU A 245 10.42 -7.80 -6.38
C GLU A 245 11.52 -6.75 -6.59
N GLU A 246 11.14 -5.49 -6.81
CA GLU A 246 12.06 -4.41 -7.14
C GLU A 246 11.78 -3.17 -6.29
N LEU A 247 12.82 -2.37 -6.05
CA LEU A 247 12.75 -1.13 -5.28
C LEU A 247 13.04 0.07 -6.17
N PHE A 248 12.36 1.18 -5.92
CA PHE A 248 12.51 2.44 -6.64
C PHE A 248 12.65 3.60 -5.65
N ILE A 249 13.68 4.42 -5.81
CA ILE A 249 13.84 5.68 -5.07
C ILE A 249 13.94 6.79 -6.10
N ASN A 250 13.05 7.77 -6.10
CA ASN A 250 13.05 8.86 -7.08
C ASN A 250 13.16 10.22 -6.38
N PRO A 251 13.63 11.27 -7.06
CA PRO A 251 13.52 12.63 -6.56
C PRO A 251 12.06 13.00 -6.28
N ALA A 252 11.80 13.63 -5.14
CA ALA A 252 10.46 14.08 -4.78
C ALA A 252 10.01 15.22 -5.70
N PRO A 253 8.77 15.20 -6.22
CA PRO A 253 8.20 16.37 -6.89
C PRO A 253 8.03 17.52 -5.88
N GLN A 254 7.87 18.77 -6.34
CA GLN A 254 7.61 19.89 -5.43
C GLN A 254 6.34 19.66 -4.59
N LYS A 255 5.30 19.06 -5.19
CA LYS A 255 4.00 18.86 -4.54
C LYS A 255 3.54 17.42 -4.58
N LEU A 256 2.96 16.98 -3.46
CA LEU A 256 2.29 15.69 -3.28
C LEU A 256 0.79 15.90 -3.05
N VAL A 257 0.05 14.80 -3.03
CA VAL A 257 -1.37 14.76 -2.70
C VAL A 257 -1.55 14.00 -1.39
N ALA A 258 -2.08 14.66 -0.36
CA ALA A 258 -2.50 14.02 0.87
C ALA A 258 -4.02 13.81 0.86
N VAL A 259 -4.43 12.55 0.98
CA VAL A 259 -5.82 12.10 1.02
C VAL A 259 -6.17 11.82 2.47
N ARG A 260 -7.05 12.63 3.05
CA ARG A 260 -7.50 12.50 4.44
C ARG A 260 -8.86 11.81 4.49
N LEU A 261 -8.98 10.80 5.33
CA LEU A 261 -10.16 9.96 5.46
C LEU A 261 -11.05 10.40 6.63
N ALA A 262 -12.33 10.05 6.57
CA ALA A 262 -13.32 10.41 7.59
C ALA A 262 -13.10 9.71 8.94
N ASN A 263 -12.30 8.64 8.99
CA ASN A 263 -11.88 7.96 10.22
C ASN A 263 -10.62 8.58 10.84
N GLY A 264 -10.07 9.65 10.27
CA GLY A 264 -8.84 10.30 10.74
C GLY A 264 -7.57 9.86 10.05
N ASN A 265 -7.57 8.68 9.42
CA ASN A 265 -6.42 8.14 8.70
C ASN A 265 -6.11 8.96 7.44
N SER A 266 -4.90 8.82 6.90
CA SER A 266 -4.50 9.48 5.66
C SER A 266 -3.45 8.69 4.91
N ILE A 267 -3.29 9.03 3.64
CA ILE A 267 -2.18 8.59 2.80
C ILE A 267 -1.68 9.79 2.01
N THR A 268 -0.36 9.95 1.92
CA THR A 268 0.29 10.95 1.06
C THR A 268 1.00 10.24 -0.08
N LEU A 269 0.84 10.73 -1.30
CA LEU A 269 1.40 10.11 -2.49
C LEU A 269 1.52 11.11 -3.65
N THR A 270 2.27 10.74 -4.68
CA THR A 270 2.31 11.51 -5.94
C THR A 270 0.93 11.53 -6.62
N ALA A 271 0.61 12.61 -7.35
CA ALA A 271 -0.74 12.83 -7.89
C ALA A 271 -1.24 11.74 -8.85
N ASN A 272 -0.32 11.08 -9.57
CA ASN A 272 -0.65 10.02 -10.52
C ASN A 272 -0.73 8.63 -9.88
N HIS A 273 -0.22 8.48 -8.65
CA HIS A 273 -0.20 7.20 -7.95
C HIS A 273 -1.64 6.81 -7.57
N LYS A 274 -2.01 5.56 -7.84
CA LYS A 274 -3.41 5.11 -7.79
C LYS A 274 -3.70 4.39 -6.48
N VAL A 275 -4.90 4.60 -5.95
CA VAL A 275 -5.45 3.86 -4.81
C VAL A 275 -6.71 3.13 -5.24
N LEU A 276 -7.04 2.05 -4.54
CA LEU A 276 -8.22 1.25 -4.87
C LEU A 276 -9.48 1.90 -4.29
N VAL A 277 -10.46 2.18 -5.15
CA VAL A 277 -11.70 2.89 -4.83
C VAL A 277 -12.90 2.03 -5.21
N ASP A 278 -13.90 1.96 -4.34
CA ASP A 278 -15.17 1.32 -4.67
C ASP A 278 -16.09 2.26 -5.46
N THR A 279 -16.38 1.88 -6.70
CA THR A 279 -17.23 2.60 -7.65
C THR A 279 -18.54 1.84 -7.89
N PRO A 280 -19.56 2.45 -8.52
CA PRO A 280 -20.80 1.75 -8.88
C PRO A 280 -20.59 0.51 -9.78
N HIS A 281 -19.49 0.43 -10.52
CA HIS A 281 -19.19 -0.67 -11.43
C HIS A 281 -18.32 -1.78 -10.80
N GLY A 282 -17.77 -1.53 -9.60
CA GLY A 282 -16.81 -2.39 -8.93
C GLY A 282 -15.64 -1.61 -8.33
N LEU A 283 -14.61 -2.33 -7.87
CA LEU A 283 -13.37 -1.69 -7.41
C LEU A 283 -12.57 -1.20 -8.61
N ASP A 284 -12.04 0.01 -8.54
CA ASP A 284 -11.26 0.65 -9.62
C ASP A 284 -10.04 1.42 -9.06
N TRP A 285 -9.01 1.57 -9.87
CA TRP A 285 -7.76 2.24 -9.52
C TRP A 285 -7.81 3.72 -9.90
N VAL A 286 -7.98 4.58 -8.90
CA VAL A 286 -8.13 6.02 -9.13
C VAL A 286 -6.84 6.76 -8.73
N PRO A 287 -6.26 7.60 -9.62
CA PRO A 287 -5.12 8.45 -9.27
C PRO A 287 -5.46 9.38 -8.10
N ALA A 288 -4.54 9.56 -7.16
CA ALA A 288 -4.76 10.39 -5.97
C ALA A 288 -5.17 11.82 -6.30
N GLY A 289 -4.60 12.42 -7.35
CA GLY A 289 -4.94 13.76 -7.82
C GLY A 289 -6.35 13.90 -8.40
N ARG A 290 -7.05 12.79 -8.68
CA ARG A 290 -8.43 12.76 -9.19
C ARG A 290 -9.47 12.46 -8.11
N LEU A 291 -9.04 12.04 -6.92
CA LEU A 291 -9.93 11.72 -5.79
C LEU A 291 -10.70 12.94 -5.31
N GLN A 292 -11.89 12.68 -4.76
CA GLN A 292 -12.81 13.70 -4.28
C GLN A 292 -13.38 13.35 -2.90
N PRO A 293 -13.75 14.35 -2.09
CA PRO A 293 -14.52 14.11 -0.88
C PRO A 293 -15.78 13.29 -1.17
N GLY A 294 -15.92 12.15 -0.50
CA GLY A 294 -17.01 11.20 -0.72
C GLY A 294 -16.60 9.89 -1.36
N ASP A 295 -15.47 9.85 -2.08
CA ASP A 295 -14.94 8.60 -2.65
C ASP A 295 -14.66 7.58 -1.55
N MET A 296 -14.76 6.29 -1.85
CA MET A 296 -14.66 5.21 -0.86
C MET A 296 -13.41 4.37 -1.14
N LEU A 297 -12.34 4.64 -0.41
CA LEU A 297 -11.09 3.87 -0.53
C LEU A 297 -11.23 2.52 0.15
N VAL A 298 -10.48 1.56 -0.39
CA VAL A 298 -10.34 0.22 0.17
C VAL A 298 -9.22 0.19 1.20
N GLU A 299 -9.54 -0.33 2.38
CA GLU A 299 -8.62 -0.65 3.47
C GLU A 299 -8.71 -2.15 3.82
N GLY A 300 -7.62 -2.76 4.30
CA GLY A 300 -7.66 -4.09 4.92
C GLY A 300 -8.30 -4.04 6.31
N GLY A 301 -9.05 -5.05 6.72
CA GLY A 301 -9.71 -5.15 8.03
C GLY A 301 -8.77 -5.57 9.15
N CYS A 302 -8.48 -6.85 9.27
CA CYS A 302 -7.37 -7.41 10.03
C CYS A 302 -6.16 -7.53 9.10
N THR A 303 -5.02 -6.99 9.54
CA THR A 303 -3.79 -6.94 8.72
C THR A 303 -2.79 -8.05 9.06
N ALA A 304 -3.09 -8.95 9.99
CA ALA A 304 -2.19 -10.06 10.31
C ALA A 304 -2.70 -11.35 9.67
N LEU A 305 -2.05 -11.80 8.60
CA LEU A 305 -2.38 -13.05 7.89
C LEU A 305 -1.45 -14.21 8.27
N ALA A 306 -0.21 -13.92 8.65
CA ALA A 306 0.78 -14.93 9.04
C ALA A 306 1.48 -14.46 10.31
N GLU A 307 1.20 -15.08 11.46
CA GLU A 307 1.98 -14.85 12.67
C GLU A 307 3.03 -15.94 12.83
N GLU A 308 4.22 -15.54 13.24
CA GLU A 308 5.25 -16.48 13.65
C GLU A 308 4.99 -16.97 15.06
N ASP A 309 4.92 -18.29 15.21
CA ASP A 309 4.89 -18.94 16.51
C ASP A 309 6.28 -18.91 17.17
N GLY A 310 6.29 -18.93 18.50
CA GLY A 310 7.50 -19.11 19.29
C GLY A 310 7.78 -17.99 20.30
N PRO A 311 8.69 -18.23 21.25
CA PRO A 311 9.05 -17.25 22.26
C PRO A 311 9.73 -16.04 21.62
N ARG A 312 9.61 -14.90 22.29
CA ARG A 312 10.42 -13.70 22.01
C ARG A 312 11.33 -13.49 23.21
N TYR A 313 12.58 -13.12 22.98
CA TYR A 313 13.54 -12.95 24.07
C TYR A 313 13.87 -11.48 24.27
N ILE A 314 14.01 -11.08 25.53
CA ILE A 314 14.33 -9.69 25.92
C ILE A 314 15.61 -9.20 25.23
N VAL A 315 16.59 -10.09 25.09
CA VAL A 315 17.89 -9.78 24.49
C VAL A 315 17.81 -9.36 23.01
N ASP A 316 16.77 -9.75 22.29
CA ASP A 316 16.59 -9.34 20.89
C ASP A 316 16.23 -7.86 20.74
N PHE A 317 15.76 -7.24 21.83
CA PHE A 317 15.40 -5.83 21.91
C PHE A 317 16.41 -5.00 22.70
N LEU A 318 17.58 -5.57 23.02
CA LEU A 318 18.70 -4.84 23.59
C LEU A 318 19.66 -4.40 22.49
N PRO A 319 20.31 -3.22 22.61
CA PRO A 319 21.22 -2.75 21.59
C PRO A 319 22.50 -3.58 21.55
N ALA A 320 23.13 -3.66 20.38
CA ALA A 320 24.28 -4.55 20.16
C ALA A 320 25.52 -4.19 21.00
N ASP A 321 25.61 -2.95 21.49
CA ASP A 321 26.65 -2.45 22.38
C ASP A 321 26.41 -2.82 23.86
N TYR A 322 25.24 -3.37 24.22
CA TYR A 322 24.91 -3.68 25.60
C TYR A 322 25.76 -4.84 26.14
N GLY A 323 26.42 -4.62 27.29
CA GLY A 323 27.36 -5.57 27.87
C GLY A 323 26.70 -6.76 28.56
N VAL A 324 27.22 -7.97 28.30
CA VAL A 324 26.84 -9.21 28.97
C VAL A 324 27.77 -9.47 30.16
N ALA A 325 27.21 -9.91 31.29
CA ALA A 325 27.94 -10.21 32.52
C ALA A 325 27.58 -11.57 33.11
N ASP A 326 27.01 -12.45 32.29
CA ASP A 326 26.56 -13.78 32.72
C ASP A 326 27.75 -14.74 32.89
N GLY A 327 28.16 -14.94 34.14
CA GLY A 327 29.36 -15.72 34.45
C GLY A 327 29.29 -17.19 34.00
N ARG A 328 28.10 -17.80 34.05
CA ARG A 328 27.92 -19.20 33.61
C ARG A 328 28.08 -19.30 32.10
N PHE A 329 27.39 -18.42 31.37
CA PHE A 329 27.51 -18.37 29.92
C PHE A 329 28.92 -18.02 29.46
N LEU A 330 29.58 -17.03 30.08
CA LEU A 330 30.94 -16.62 29.71
C LEU A 330 31.97 -17.74 29.98
N ALA A 331 31.78 -18.55 31.02
CA ALA A 331 32.62 -19.73 31.26
C ALA A 331 32.47 -20.78 30.16
N ARG A 332 31.24 -21.08 29.73
CA ARG A 332 30.96 -21.95 28.59
C ARG A 332 31.55 -21.40 27.29
N LEU A 333 31.38 -20.10 27.04
CA LEU A 333 31.91 -19.41 25.87
C LEU A 333 33.44 -19.52 25.79
N ARG A 334 34.11 -19.35 26.93
CA ARG A 334 35.55 -19.57 27.05
C ARG A 334 35.94 -20.98 26.61
N GLU A 335 35.28 -22.00 27.14
CA GLU A 335 35.60 -23.40 26.81
C GLU A 335 35.42 -23.68 25.33
N GLY A 336 34.32 -23.19 24.73
CA GLY A 336 34.07 -23.29 23.30
C GLY A 336 35.15 -22.63 22.45
N LEU A 337 35.55 -21.40 22.79
CA LEU A 337 36.58 -20.66 22.05
C LEU A 337 37.96 -21.33 22.14
N LEU A 338 38.34 -21.84 23.31
CA LEU A 338 39.59 -22.58 23.48
C LEU A 338 39.58 -23.90 22.70
N ALA A 339 38.48 -24.65 22.75
CA ALA A 339 38.34 -25.90 22.02
C ALA A 339 38.44 -25.69 20.50
N ARG A 340 37.84 -24.63 19.97
CA ARG A 340 37.83 -24.33 18.53
C ARG A 340 39.13 -23.74 18.00
N TYR A 341 39.73 -22.79 18.73
CA TYR A 341 40.84 -21.98 18.23
C TYR A 341 42.20 -22.32 18.86
N GLY A 342 42.24 -23.20 19.87
CA GLY A 342 43.46 -23.59 20.58
C GLY A 342 44.08 -22.51 21.46
N GLY A 343 43.56 -21.28 21.44
CA GLY A 343 44.04 -20.18 22.29
C GLY A 343 43.39 -18.84 21.98
N TYR A 344 43.44 -17.91 22.95
CA TYR A 344 42.77 -16.60 22.86
C TYR A 344 43.34 -15.67 21.79
N ALA A 345 44.62 -15.76 21.44
CA ALA A 345 45.19 -14.96 20.37
C ALA A 345 44.61 -15.33 18.99
N ALA A 346 44.34 -16.61 18.77
CA ALA A 346 43.66 -17.08 17.57
C ALA A 346 42.17 -16.69 17.58
N ALA A 347 41.48 -16.89 18.70
CA ALA A 347 40.08 -16.49 18.87
C ALA A 347 39.88 -14.97 18.68
N ALA A 348 40.73 -14.14 19.30
CA ALA A 348 40.69 -12.68 19.18
C ALA A 348 40.78 -12.20 17.72
N ARG A 349 41.70 -12.77 16.95
CA ARG A 349 41.84 -12.48 15.51
C ARG A 349 40.63 -12.96 14.71
N ALA A 350 40.09 -14.14 15.05
CA ALA A 350 38.94 -14.71 14.34
C ALA A 350 37.63 -13.94 14.59
N LEU A 351 37.46 -13.38 15.79
CA LEU A 351 36.24 -12.66 16.20
C LEU A 351 36.30 -11.15 15.94
N ASP A 352 37.46 -10.65 15.50
CA ASP A 352 37.79 -9.23 15.42
C ASP A 352 37.54 -8.50 16.75
N ILE A 353 38.12 -9.03 17.82
CA ILE A 353 38.07 -8.47 19.17
C ILE A 353 39.51 -8.31 19.66
N PRO A 354 39.91 -7.12 20.15
CA PRO A 354 41.26 -6.94 20.70
C PRO A 354 41.58 -7.99 21.77
N TYR A 355 42.74 -8.65 21.65
CA TYR A 355 43.14 -9.74 22.53
C TYR A 355 43.00 -9.39 24.01
N ALA A 356 43.49 -8.21 24.42
CA ALA A 356 43.42 -7.75 25.80
C ALA A 356 41.97 -7.65 26.32
N ARG A 357 41.05 -7.21 25.46
CA ARG A 357 39.62 -7.08 25.76
C ARG A 357 38.96 -8.45 25.88
N LEU A 358 39.17 -9.33 24.90
CA LEU A 358 38.63 -10.69 24.92
C LEU A 358 39.13 -11.47 26.15
N TYR A 359 40.43 -11.38 26.43
CA TYR A 359 41.03 -12.01 27.59
C TYR A 359 40.44 -11.46 28.90
N SER A 360 40.38 -10.13 29.07
CA SER A 360 39.87 -9.51 30.30
C SER A 360 38.39 -9.76 30.55
N ALA A 361 37.60 -9.94 29.49
CA ALA A 361 36.18 -10.25 29.60
C ALA A 361 35.89 -11.72 29.98
N LEU A 362 36.74 -12.65 29.53
CA LEU A 362 36.60 -14.09 29.80
C LEU A 362 37.41 -14.57 31.04
N TYR A 363 38.40 -13.78 31.46
CA TYR A 363 39.21 -13.98 32.66
C TYR A 363 39.22 -12.69 33.51
N PRO A 364 38.10 -12.35 34.17
CA PRO A 364 38.06 -11.20 35.06
C PRO A 364 39.01 -11.44 36.24
N GLN A 365 40.00 -10.57 36.45
CA GLN A 365 40.95 -10.68 37.57
C GLN A 365 40.32 -10.27 38.93
N THR A 366 39.16 -9.64 38.90
CA THR A 366 38.34 -9.26 40.05
C THR A 366 36.86 -9.46 39.70
N GLU A 367 35.97 -9.56 40.69
CA GLU A 367 34.51 -9.59 40.47
C GLU A 367 33.97 -8.36 39.71
N PHE A 368 34.79 -7.32 39.52
CA PHE A 368 34.42 -6.02 38.97
C PHE A 368 35.18 -5.66 37.67
N SER A 369 35.40 -6.62 36.77
CA SER A 369 35.96 -6.30 35.44
C SER A 369 35.01 -5.38 34.66
N HIS A 370 35.50 -4.18 34.31
CA HIS A 370 34.75 -3.21 33.48
C HIS A 370 34.75 -3.59 31.99
N GLN A 371 35.58 -4.54 31.57
CA GLN A 371 35.66 -4.98 30.18
C GLN A 371 34.73 -6.16 29.96
N ARG A 372 33.54 -5.89 29.43
CA ARG A 372 32.51 -6.89 29.11
C ARG A 372 32.44 -7.09 27.61
N LEU A 373 32.09 -8.31 27.18
CA LEU A 373 31.69 -8.54 25.80
C LEU A 373 30.31 -7.95 25.58
N THR A 374 30.14 -7.21 24.49
CA THR A 374 28.83 -6.69 24.07
C THR A 374 28.00 -7.78 23.41
N LEU A 375 26.68 -7.59 23.30
CA LEU A 375 25.82 -8.52 22.58
C LEU A 375 26.25 -8.74 21.12
N GLY A 376 26.75 -7.71 20.44
CA GLY A 376 27.33 -7.83 19.10
C GLY A 376 28.58 -8.71 19.07
N GLU A 377 29.47 -8.58 20.05
CA GLU A 377 30.64 -9.45 20.22
C GLU A 377 30.22 -10.90 20.55
N ILE A 378 29.22 -11.08 21.41
CA ILE A 378 28.66 -12.40 21.74
C ILE A 378 28.05 -13.06 20.50
N ARG A 379 27.24 -12.35 19.71
CA ARG A 379 26.64 -12.89 18.47
C ARG A 379 27.72 -13.38 17.50
N ARG A 380 28.80 -12.60 17.31
CA ARG A 380 29.95 -13.03 16.50
C ARG A 380 30.59 -14.30 17.05
N ALA A 381 30.80 -14.38 18.36
CA ALA A 381 31.40 -15.54 19.00
C ALA A 381 30.53 -16.81 18.89
N VAL A 382 29.21 -16.67 19.10
CA VAL A 382 28.22 -17.74 18.94
C VAL A 382 28.22 -18.27 17.50
N ALA A 383 28.13 -17.36 16.52
CA ALA A 383 28.17 -17.74 15.10
C ALA A 383 29.48 -18.42 14.72
N ALA A 384 30.61 -17.92 15.22
CA ALA A 384 31.92 -18.50 14.99
C ALA A 384 32.06 -19.90 15.58
N LEU A 385 31.39 -20.19 16.71
CA LEU A 385 31.34 -21.50 17.33
C LEU A 385 30.33 -22.47 16.71
N GLY A 386 29.44 -21.98 15.83
CA GLY A 386 28.34 -22.76 15.28
C GLY A 386 27.28 -23.11 16.33
N TRP A 387 27.07 -22.24 17.31
CA TRP A 387 26.02 -22.40 18.32
C TRP A 387 24.72 -21.76 17.85
N GLU A 388 23.59 -22.36 18.23
CA GLU A 388 22.27 -21.82 17.91
C GLU A 388 21.97 -20.60 18.79
N TRP A 389 21.66 -19.46 18.15
CA TRP A 389 21.45 -18.21 18.86
C TRP A 389 20.25 -18.29 19.81
N ASP A 390 19.16 -18.94 19.41
CA ASP A 390 17.97 -19.08 20.26
C ASP A 390 18.21 -19.89 21.54
N GLU A 391 19.12 -20.87 21.52
CA GLU A 391 19.54 -21.56 22.74
C GLU A 391 20.32 -20.62 23.66
N VAL A 392 21.23 -19.84 23.10
CA VAL A 392 22.03 -18.87 23.85
C VAL A 392 21.16 -17.80 24.50
N LYS A 393 20.14 -17.28 23.80
CA LYS A 393 19.21 -16.29 24.37
C LYS A 393 18.57 -16.75 25.68
N ARG A 394 18.31 -18.06 25.82
CA ARG A 394 17.72 -18.65 27.03
C ARG A 394 18.67 -18.65 28.22
N GLU A 395 19.97 -18.60 27.97
CA GLU A 395 21.02 -18.67 28.99
C GLU A 395 21.50 -17.30 29.46
N LEU A 396 21.19 -16.22 28.73
CA LEU A 396 21.65 -14.86 29.04
C LEU A 396 20.76 -14.19 30.09
N HIS A 397 21.12 -14.33 31.37
CA HIS A 397 20.37 -13.73 32.48
C HIS A 397 21.02 -12.44 33.01
N THR A 398 22.35 -12.38 33.10
CA THR A 398 23.04 -11.26 33.75
C THR A 398 23.77 -10.35 32.77
N PHE A 399 23.58 -9.05 32.94
CA PHE A 399 24.08 -8.00 32.06
C PHE A 399 24.86 -6.93 32.85
N GLN A 400 25.39 -5.94 32.13
CA GLN A 400 26.15 -4.84 32.72
C GLN A 400 25.39 -4.13 33.85
N GLY A 401 26.16 -3.63 34.84
CA GLY A 401 25.58 -3.00 36.03
C GLY A 401 24.94 -3.97 37.03
N GLY A 402 25.19 -5.28 36.91
CA GLY A 402 24.64 -6.29 37.82
C GLY A 402 23.16 -6.61 37.58
N CYS A 403 22.60 -6.14 36.46
CA CYS A 403 21.20 -6.34 36.11
C CYS A 403 20.97 -7.82 35.77
N THR A 404 20.19 -8.53 36.59
CA THR A 404 19.91 -9.96 36.39
C THR A 404 18.42 -10.17 36.13
N LEU A 405 18.11 -10.85 35.01
CA LEU A 405 16.77 -11.27 34.65
C LEU A 405 16.41 -12.58 35.37
N GLN A 406 15.24 -12.65 35.98
CA GLN A 406 14.68 -13.89 36.51
C GLN A 406 14.13 -14.80 35.39
N ARG A 407 13.79 -14.20 34.24
CA ARG A 407 13.35 -14.88 33.01
C ARG A 407 13.82 -14.12 31.78
N THR A 408 14.16 -14.83 30.71
CA THR A 408 14.73 -14.26 29.48
C THR A 408 13.68 -13.94 28.42
N GLU A 409 12.49 -14.52 28.53
CA GLU A 409 11.38 -14.32 27.60
C GLU A 409 10.70 -12.96 27.80
N LEU A 410 10.35 -12.33 26.69
CA LEU A 410 9.50 -11.15 26.61
C LEU A 410 8.04 -11.62 26.62
N ASP A 411 7.34 -11.39 27.73
CA ASP A 411 5.97 -11.85 27.94
C ASP A 411 4.95 -10.72 28.08
N GLU A 412 3.68 -11.09 28.26
CA GLU A 412 2.56 -10.14 28.40
C GLU A 412 2.72 -9.23 29.61
N GLU A 413 3.38 -9.67 30.70
CA GLU A 413 3.58 -8.81 31.87
C GLU A 413 4.61 -7.72 31.56
N VAL A 414 5.73 -8.09 30.92
CA VAL A 414 6.76 -7.12 30.52
C VAL A 414 6.17 -6.11 29.52
N MET A 415 5.39 -6.58 28.54
CA MET A 415 4.74 -5.70 27.56
C MET A 415 3.66 -4.81 28.20
N TYR A 416 2.90 -5.32 29.17
CA TYR A 416 1.96 -4.50 29.94
C TYR A 416 2.68 -3.37 30.70
N ALA A 417 3.78 -3.68 31.38
CA ALA A 417 4.61 -2.67 32.04
C ALA A 417 5.21 -1.66 31.05
N ALA A 418 5.65 -2.11 29.87
CA ALA A 418 6.09 -1.23 28.80
C ALA A 418 5.00 -0.27 28.33
N GLY A 419 3.76 -0.76 28.20
CA GLY A 419 2.58 0.06 27.89
C GLY A 419 2.28 1.12 28.95
N LEU A 420 2.37 0.76 30.23
CA LEU A 420 2.20 1.71 31.35
C LEU A 420 3.26 2.82 31.32
N VAL A 421 4.51 2.48 30.98
CA VAL A 421 5.59 3.47 30.85
C VAL A 421 5.37 4.36 29.62
N ALA A 422 4.91 3.80 28.50
CA ALA A 422 4.61 4.55 27.30
C ALA A 422 3.49 5.59 27.51
N SER A 423 2.53 5.34 28.42
CA SER A 423 1.50 6.33 28.79
C SER A 423 1.95 7.30 29.89
N ASP A 424 2.26 6.77 31.08
CA ASP A 424 2.38 7.55 32.32
C ASP A 424 3.81 7.51 32.91
N GLY A 425 4.77 6.95 32.16
CA GLY A 425 6.17 6.92 32.53
C GLY A 425 7.08 7.74 31.61
N SER A 426 8.37 7.59 31.88
CA SER A 426 9.48 8.18 31.14
C SER A 426 10.75 7.35 31.33
N VAL A 427 11.52 7.19 30.26
CA VAL A 427 12.88 6.66 30.30
C VAL A 427 13.85 7.84 30.35
N HIS A 428 14.76 7.81 31.31
CA HIS A 428 15.76 8.85 31.49
C HIS A 428 17.14 8.32 31.12
N TRP A 429 17.94 9.17 30.47
CA TRP A 429 19.23 8.83 29.89
C TRP A 429 20.35 9.62 30.55
N ARG A 430 21.45 8.96 30.91
CA ARG A 430 22.66 9.58 31.47
C ARG A 430 23.85 9.38 30.54
N GLY A 431 24.60 10.45 30.24
CA GLY A 431 25.71 10.41 29.29
C GLY A 431 25.27 10.46 27.83
N GLU A 432 26.19 10.48 26.88
CA GLU A 432 25.91 10.34 25.44
C GLU A 432 25.35 8.94 25.17
N GLU A 433 24.26 8.81 24.41
CA GLU A 433 23.54 7.55 24.14
C GLU A 433 23.19 6.63 25.35
N GLY A 434 23.22 7.13 26.58
CA GLY A 434 23.01 6.32 27.78
C GLY A 434 24.20 5.49 28.22
N GLU A 435 25.41 5.81 27.76
CA GLU A 435 26.66 5.13 28.16
C GLU A 435 26.85 5.12 29.69
N SER A 436 26.36 6.15 30.38
CA SER A 436 26.39 6.25 31.85
C SER A 436 25.15 5.67 32.54
N GLY A 437 24.29 4.96 31.80
CA GLY A 437 23.11 4.27 32.30
C GLY A 437 21.78 4.94 31.97
N THR A 438 20.70 4.19 32.21
CA THR A 438 19.31 4.64 32.06
C THR A 438 18.51 4.27 33.29
N TRP A 439 17.47 5.03 33.62
CA TRP A 439 16.49 4.63 34.63
C TRP A 439 15.08 4.92 34.13
N VAL A 440 14.11 4.17 34.65
CA VAL A 440 12.70 4.31 34.27
C VAL A 440 11.93 4.87 35.44
N GLN A 441 11.07 5.85 35.15
CA GLN A 441 10.13 6.41 36.09
C GLN A 441 8.72 6.09 35.63
N PHE A 442 7.89 5.54 36.52
CA PHE A 442 6.45 5.37 36.31
C PHE A 442 5.70 6.11 37.41
N THR A 443 4.73 6.95 37.05
CA THR A 443 3.97 7.75 38.02
C THR A 443 2.48 7.53 37.81
N ASN A 444 1.74 7.17 38.86
CA ASN A 444 0.29 7.01 38.73
C ASN A 444 -0.46 7.41 40.02
N THR A 445 -1.76 7.71 39.87
CA THR A 445 -2.66 8.02 41.00
C THR A 445 -3.57 6.85 41.39
N GLU A 446 -3.54 5.75 40.63
CA GLU A 446 -4.28 4.53 40.94
C GLU A 446 -3.34 3.50 41.60
N PRO A 447 -3.51 3.19 42.91
CA PRO A 447 -2.63 2.27 43.64
C PRO A 447 -2.56 0.87 43.02
N ALA A 448 -3.65 0.36 42.47
CA ALA A 448 -3.68 -0.96 41.84
C ALA A 448 -2.71 -1.05 40.65
N LEU A 449 -2.53 0.03 39.88
CA LEU A 449 -1.57 0.07 38.76
C LEU A 449 -0.12 0.14 39.26
N VAL A 450 0.11 0.90 40.33
CA VAL A 450 1.42 1.01 40.98
C VAL A 450 1.86 -0.34 41.55
N GLU A 451 0.98 -0.99 42.30
CA GLU A 451 1.22 -2.33 42.85
C GLU A 451 1.50 -3.35 41.74
N ARG A 452 0.70 -3.32 40.67
CA ARG A 452 0.88 -4.21 39.53
C ARG A 452 2.21 -4.00 38.82
N PHE A 453 2.55 -2.75 38.50
CA PHE A 453 3.83 -2.41 37.87
C PHE A 453 5.00 -2.91 38.72
N CYS A 454 4.98 -2.67 40.03
CA CYS A 454 6.06 -3.08 40.91
C CYS A 454 6.18 -4.59 41.05
N ALA A 455 5.07 -5.32 41.13
CA ALA A 455 5.08 -6.77 41.16
C ALA A 455 5.68 -7.37 39.87
N ILE A 456 5.45 -6.74 38.72
CA ILE A 456 6.05 -7.18 37.45
C ILE A 456 7.56 -6.94 37.46
N ILE A 457 8.01 -5.75 37.87
CA ILE A 457 9.44 -5.44 37.98
C ILE A 457 10.16 -6.36 38.97
N GLU A 458 9.54 -6.63 40.12
CA GLU A 458 10.08 -7.55 41.13
C GLU A 458 10.19 -8.98 40.60
N ARG A 459 9.19 -9.48 39.86
CA ARG A 459 9.28 -10.80 39.22
C ARG A 459 10.30 -10.84 38.09
N LEU A 460 10.53 -9.72 37.40
CA LEU A 460 11.46 -9.65 36.28
C LEU A 460 12.92 -9.57 36.75
N PHE A 461 13.20 -8.79 37.80
CA PHE A 461 14.57 -8.50 38.24
C PHE A 461 14.92 -9.07 39.62
N GLY A 462 13.94 -9.61 40.36
CA GLY A 462 14.13 -10.13 41.73
C GLY A 462 14.03 -9.08 42.82
N GLU A 463 13.91 -7.80 42.46
CA GLU A 463 13.80 -6.68 43.41
C GLU A 463 12.70 -5.69 42.96
N PRO A 464 11.89 -5.16 43.90
CA PRO A 464 10.88 -4.17 43.57
C PRO A 464 11.52 -2.80 43.27
N PRO A 465 10.85 -1.96 42.47
CA PRO A 465 11.32 -0.60 42.23
C PRO A 465 11.21 0.25 43.50
N GLN A 466 12.01 1.32 43.57
CA GLN A 466 11.91 2.29 44.65
C GLN A 466 10.64 3.12 44.50
N ARG A 467 9.81 3.16 45.55
CA ARG A 467 8.53 3.89 45.55
C ARG A 467 8.62 5.12 46.45
N TYR A 468 8.04 6.21 45.99
CA TYR A 468 7.92 7.43 46.77
C TYR A 468 6.51 8.01 46.66
N PRO A 469 5.93 8.54 47.75
CA PRO A 469 4.68 9.28 47.68
C PRO A 469 4.88 10.55 46.85
N MET A 470 3.91 10.85 45.99
CA MET A 470 3.86 12.08 45.21
C MET A 470 2.67 12.93 45.65
N GLU A 471 2.96 14.10 46.22
CA GLU A 471 1.93 15.07 46.55
C GLU A 471 1.30 15.68 45.28
N PRO A 472 -0.01 16.03 45.32
CA PRO A 472 -0.68 16.60 44.17
C PRO A 472 -0.02 17.90 43.71
N ARG A 473 0.45 17.93 42.46
CA ARG A 473 1.11 19.12 41.91
C ARG A 473 0.09 20.13 41.38
N LEU A 474 0.40 21.42 41.56
CA LEU A 474 -0.28 22.50 40.86
C LEU A 474 0.39 22.66 39.48
N SER A 475 -0.31 22.30 38.41
CA SER A 475 0.16 22.57 37.05
C SER A 475 -0.30 23.96 36.62
N GLN A 476 0.65 24.83 36.23
CA GLN A 476 0.35 26.15 35.69
C GLN A 476 0.89 26.27 34.25
N LYS A 477 0.03 26.67 33.30
CA LYS A 477 0.45 27.04 31.94
C LYS A 477 -0.29 28.30 31.52
N GLY A 478 0.40 29.44 31.51
CA GLY A 478 -0.23 30.76 31.44
C GLY A 478 -1.12 30.99 32.68
N ASP A 479 -2.36 31.42 32.45
CA ASP A 479 -3.36 31.64 33.52
C ASP A 479 -4.08 30.37 33.97
N LEU A 480 -3.93 29.26 33.25
CA LEU A 480 -4.59 28.00 33.58
C LEU A 480 -3.87 27.32 34.74
N ARG A 481 -4.53 27.28 35.91
CA ARG A 481 -4.10 26.53 37.10
C ARG A 481 -4.95 25.27 37.26
N ILE A 482 -4.29 24.12 37.20
CA ILE A 482 -4.91 22.81 37.46
C ILE A 482 -4.26 22.23 38.70
N ALA A 483 -5.00 22.19 39.81
CA ALA A 483 -4.57 21.50 41.01
C ALA A 483 -4.87 20.01 40.89
N GLY A 484 -3.84 19.16 41.02
CA GLY A 484 -4.03 17.74 41.26
C GLY A 484 -4.89 17.54 42.52
N LYS A 485 -5.85 16.62 42.47
CA LYS A 485 -6.75 16.33 43.60
C LYS A 485 -6.39 15.07 44.38
N ARG A 486 -5.54 14.22 43.80
CA ARG A 486 -5.18 12.92 44.36
C ARG A 486 -3.69 12.83 44.55
N ARG A 487 -3.29 12.28 45.69
CA ARG A 487 -1.94 11.78 45.91
C ARG A 487 -1.70 10.64 44.93
N GLY A 488 -0.49 10.59 44.39
CA GLY A 488 -0.03 9.48 43.57
C GLY A 488 1.23 8.88 44.16
N GLU A 489 1.79 7.93 43.45
CA GLU A 489 3.09 7.35 43.76
C GLU A 489 3.96 7.41 42.51
N VAL A 490 5.26 7.57 42.74
CA VAL A 490 6.28 7.46 41.71
C VAL A 490 7.17 6.26 42.00
N CYS A 491 7.35 5.41 40.99
CA CYS A 491 8.21 4.24 41.01
C CYS A 491 9.44 4.51 40.16
N TYR A 492 10.63 4.30 40.71
CA TYR A 492 11.91 4.37 40.00
C TYR A 492 12.51 2.98 39.86
N VAL A 493 12.78 2.59 38.61
CA VAL A 493 13.54 1.41 38.23
C VAL A 493 14.93 1.90 37.80
N TYR A 494 15.93 1.75 38.69
CA TYR A 494 17.32 2.12 38.38
C TYR A 494 18.07 1.07 37.56
N ASN A 495 17.40 -0.06 37.28
CA ASN A 495 17.91 -1.10 36.43
C ASN A 495 18.07 -0.57 34.99
N THR A 496 19.32 -0.53 34.51
CA THR A 496 19.62 0.02 33.18
C THR A 496 19.10 -0.85 32.04
N LEU A 497 18.92 -2.16 32.28
CA LEU A 497 18.41 -3.09 31.27
C LEU A 497 16.98 -2.74 30.91
N PHE A 498 16.13 -2.43 31.89
CA PHE A 498 14.73 -2.09 31.60
C PHE A 498 14.61 -0.83 30.73
N GLY A 499 15.39 0.21 31.01
CA GLY A 499 15.41 1.42 30.19
C GLY A 499 15.88 1.16 28.75
N ARG A 500 16.93 0.35 28.58
CA ARG A 500 17.45 -0.04 27.26
C ARG A 500 16.49 -0.96 26.49
N LEU A 501 15.82 -1.88 27.17
CA LEU A 501 14.77 -2.72 26.60
C LEU A 501 13.61 -1.87 26.08
N LEU A 502 13.11 -0.93 26.90
CA LEU A 502 12.03 -0.03 26.47
C LEU A 502 12.44 0.80 25.26
N ALA A 503 13.68 1.30 25.23
CA ALA A 503 14.21 2.03 24.10
C ALA A 503 14.25 1.17 22.82
N GLY A 504 14.70 -0.08 22.92
CA GLY A 504 14.71 -1.02 21.79
C GLY A 504 13.32 -1.41 21.31
N LEU A 505 12.32 -1.40 22.20
CA LEU A 505 10.90 -1.50 21.84
C LEU A 505 10.30 -0.19 21.26
N GLY A 506 11.10 0.87 21.13
CA GLY A 506 10.68 2.18 20.61
C GLY A 506 10.01 3.08 21.64
N ILE A 507 10.25 2.91 22.94
CA ILE A 507 9.62 3.64 24.04
C ILE A 507 10.66 4.50 24.77
N GLY A 508 10.40 5.81 24.89
CA GLY A 508 11.25 6.72 25.65
C GLY A 508 12.63 6.98 25.04
N GLU A 509 12.74 6.94 23.70
CA GLU A 509 13.96 7.32 22.98
C GLU A 509 14.34 8.79 23.24
N ARG A 510 15.65 9.05 23.42
CA ARG A 510 16.18 10.34 23.91
C ARG A 510 15.86 11.55 23.03
N GLU A 511 15.93 11.40 21.71
CA GLU A 511 15.92 12.52 20.76
C GLU A 511 14.57 12.72 20.06
N ARG A 512 13.52 12.07 20.54
CA ARG A 512 12.22 12.06 19.85
C ARG A 512 11.16 12.89 20.56
N GLN A 513 10.31 13.50 19.75
CA GLN A 513 9.11 14.19 20.24
C GLN A 513 7.99 13.21 20.65
N GLU A 514 7.93 12.03 20.03
CA GLU A 514 6.98 10.98 20.38
C GLU A 514 7.40 10.24 21.65
N LYS A 515 6.44 9.85 22.50
CA LYS A 515 6.75 9.04 23.69
C LYS A 515 7.10 7.59 23.33
N TRP A 516 6.47 7.09 22.27
CA TRP A 516 6.68 5.73 21.80
C TRP A 516 6.40 5.61 20.30
N ARG A 517 6.88 4.51 19.73
CA ARG A 517 6.78 4.14 18.32
C ARG A 517 6.29 2.71 18.19
N GLY A 518 5.35 2.49 17.29
CA GLY A 518 4.66 1.21 17.15
C GLY A 518 5.37 0.22 16.25
N GLU A 519 6.40 0.61 15.50
CA GLU A 519 7.06 -0.21 14.49
C GLU A 519 7.60 -1.52 15.09
N VAL A 520 8.42 -1.43 16.15
CA VAL A 520 8.99 -2.64 16.81
C VAL A 520 7.92 -3.41 17.58
N VAL A 521 7.02 -2.72 18.30
CA VAL A 521 5.91 -3.39 18.99
C VAL A 521 5.03 -4.16 18.00
N SER A 522 4.88 -3.67 16.78
CA SER A 522 4.03 -4.29 15.76
C SER A 522 4.57 -5.62 15.23
N THR A 523 5.87 -5.90 15.36
CA THR A 523 6.48 -7.20 14.99
C THR A 523 6.22 -8.29 16.02
N LEU A 524 5.71 -7.92 17.20
CA LEU A 524 5.39 -8.88 18.25
C LEU A 524 4.09 -9.65 17.94
N PRO A 525 3.94 -10.88 18.45
CA PRO A 525 2.68 -11.61 18.42
C PRO A 525 1.51 -10.81 19.00
N ARG A 526 0.29 -11.06 18.49
CA ARG A 526 -0.94 -10.33 18.88
C ARG A 526 -1.18 -10.27 20.39
N ASN A 527 -0.85 -11.32 21.16
CA ASN A 527 -1.04 -11.31 22.61
C ASN A 527 -0.10 -10.30 23.30
N LEU A 528 1.16 -10.21 22.87
CA LEU A 528 2.12 -9.22 23.36
C LEU A 528 1.74 -7.80 22.96
N VAL A 529 1.27 -7.60 21.72
CA VAL A 529 0.70 -6.32 21.27
C VAL A 529 -0.51 -5.93 22.11
N ALA A 530 -1.42 -6.87 22.38
CA ALA A 530 -2.62 -6.61 23.19
C ALA A 530 -2.26 -6.25 24.64
N ALA A 531 -1.25 -6.89 25.22
CA ALA A 531 -0.74 -6.57 26.54
C ALA A 531 -0.12 -5.17 26.61
N PHE A 532 0.69 -4.79 25.62
CA PHE A 532 1.19 -3.42 25.48
C PHE A 532 0.06 -2.39 25.40
N LEU A 533 -0.93 -2.64 24.53
CA LEU A 533 -2.08 -1.75 24.40
C LEU A 533 -2.93 -1.68 25.67
N ARG A 534 -2.99 -2.76 26.47
CA ARG A 534 -3.67 -2.77 27.78
C ARG A 534 -2.98 -1.84 28.77
N GLY A 535 -1.66 -1.89 28.85
CA GLY A 535 -0.86 -0.97 29.68
C GLY A 535 -1.06 0.49 29.24
N LEU A 536 -0.95 0.74 27.94
CA LEU A 536 -1.18 2.07 27.37
C LEU A 536 -2.61 2.58 27.65
N PHE A 537 -3.61 1.71 27.57
CA PHE A 537 -5.00 2.03 27.88
C PHE A 537 -5.23 2.30 29.37
N ASP A 538 -4.54 1.59 30.25
CA ASP A 538 -4.64 1.76 31.69
C ASP A 538 -4.06 3.09 32.18
N GLY A 539 -3.09 3.67 31.47
CA GLY A 539 -2.69 5.06 31.68
C GLY A 539 -3.60 6.05 30.94
N ASP A 540 -3.45 6.15 29.62
CA ASP A 540 -4.03 7.24 28.80
C ASP A 540 -5.45 6.98 28.28
N GLY A 541 -5.98 5.78 28.51
CA GLY A 541 -7.28 5.35 28.01
C GLY A 541 -8.48 5.83 28.82
N HIS A 542 -9.66 5.81 28.19
CA HIS A 542 -10.94 6.11 28.81
C HIS A 542 -12.07 5.28 28.18
N VAL A 543 -13.10 4.99 28.99
CA VAL A 543 -14.31 4.28 28.55
C VAL A 543 -15.49 5.26 28.59
N THR A 544 -16.17 5.40 27.47
CA THR A 544 -17.47 6.11 27.35
C THR A 544 -18.60 5.11 27.05
N ASP A 545 -19.81 5.60 26.79
CA ASP A 545 -21.01 4.79 26.48
C ASP A 545 -20.82 3.88 25.25
N GLY A 546 -20.13 2.75 25.45
CA GLY A 546 -19.86 1.74 24.43
C GLY A 546 -18.62 1.97 23.57
N ARG A 547 -17.66 2.80 24.00
CA ARG A 547 -16.38 2.97 23.29
C ARG A 547 -15.19 2.96 24.24
N ALA A 548 -14.10 2.34 23.78
CA ALA A 548 -12.78 2.46 24.37
C ALA A 548 -11.98 3.48 23.56
N LEU A 549 -11.43 4.46 24.25
CA LEU A 549 -10.73 5.61 23.68
C LEU A 549 -9.34 5.72 24.28
N PHE A 550 -8.34 5.99 23.46
CA PHE A 550 -6.98 6.38 23.83
C PHE A 550 -6.78 7.86 23.50
N THR A 551 -5.87 8.50 24.22
CA THR A 551 -5.41 9.85 23.89
C THR A 551 -3.94 9.79 23.51
N THR A 552 -3.58 10.46 22.42
CA THR A 552 -2.21 10.53 21.89
C THR A 552 -1.86 11.99 21.59
N ARG A 553 -0.57 12.33 21.55
CA ARG A 553 -0.12 13.71 21.34
C ARG A 553 0.11 14.02 19.87
N THR A 554 0.67 13.08 19.12
CA THR A 554 1.05 13.29 17.72
C THR A 554 0.15 12.50 16.77
N TYR A 555 0.15 12.90 15.50
CA TYR A 555 -0.56 12.16 14.45
C TYR A 555 0.04 10.76 14.25
N ARG A 556 1.37 10.65 14.36
CA ARG A 556 2.09 9.39 14.22
C ARG A 556 1.72 8.39 15.30
N GLU A 557 1.68 8.80 16.57
CA GLU A 557 1.21 7.96 17.68
C GLU A 557 -0.24 7.47 17.42
N ALA A 558 -1.11 8.37 16.95
CA ALA A 558 -2.49 8.02 16.61
C ALA A 558 -2.57 7.00 15.46
N ARG A 559 -1.73 7.15 14.42
CA ARG A 559 -1.65 6.23 13.28
C ARG A 559 -1.09 4.87 13.69
N HIS A 560 -0.02 4.83 14.48
CA HIS A 560 0.56 3.58 15.00
C HIS A 560 -0.44 2.83 15.88
N LEU A 561 -1.12 3.52 16.79
CA LEU A 561 -2.18 2.93 17.59
C LEU A 561 -3.33 2.40 16.72
N TYR A 562 -3.71 3.14 15.67
CA TYR A 562 -4.71 2.69 14.70
C TYR A 562 -4.27 1.39 13.99
N LEU A 563 -3.01 1.29 13.56
CA LEU A 563 -2.47 0.09 12.90
C LEU A 563 -2.30 -1.11 13.86
N LEU A 564 -1.87 -0.89 15.10
CA LEU A 564 -1.80 -1.94 16.12
C LEU A 564 -3.19 -2.50 16.47
N LEU A 565 -4.20 -1.64 16.58
CA LEU A 565 -5.59 -2.08 16.74
C LEU A 565 -6.07 -2.86 15.50
N LYS A 566 -5.64 -2.46 14.31
CA LYS A 566 -5.94 -3.15 13.05
C LYS A 566 -5.31 -4.54 12.98
N LYS A 567 -4.06 -4.71 13.44
CA LYS A 567 -3.41 -6.03 13.62
C LYS A 567 -4.26 -6.97 14.48
N LEU A 568 -4.92 -6.44 15.51
CA LEU A 568 -5.84 -7.19 16.38
C LEU A 568 -7.27 -7.37 15.82
N GLY A 569 -7.54 -6.91 14.59
CA GLY A 569 -8.88 -6.95 13.99
C GLY A 569 -9.87 -5.96 14.60
N ILE A 570 -9.38 -4.96 15.35
CA ILE A 570 -10.22 -3.96 16.03
C ILE A 570 -10.37 -2.74 15.12
N SER A 571 -11.52 -2.61 14.46
CA SER A 571 -11.81 -1.41 13.66
C SER A 571 -11.89 -0.17 14.54
N SER A 572 -11.02 0.80 14.24
CA SER A 572 -10.88 2.03 15.01
C SER A 572 -11.01 3.27 14.11
N ARG A 573 -11.14 4.43 14.77
CA ARG A 573 -11.08 5.74 14.15
C ARG A 573 -10.35 6.68 15.09
N PHE A 574 -9.75 7.73 14.56
CA PHE A 574 -9.16 8.77 15.36
C PHE A 574 -9.55 10.16 14.89
N THR A 575 -9.59 11.10 15.83
CA THR A 575 -10.02 12.48 15.58
C THR A 575 -9.10 13.45 16.30
N PRO A 576 -8.74 14.58 15.67
CA PRO A 576 -7.99 15.63 16.35
C PRO A 576 -8.82 16.20 17.50
N ILE A 577 -8.16 16.46 18.62
CA ILE A 577 -8.71 17.16 19.79
C ILE A 577 -7.87 18.41 20.07
N ARG A 578 -8.25 19.22 21.06
CA ARG A 578 -7.54 20.48 21.38
C ARG A 578 -6.03 20.29 21.60
N ARG A 579 -5.62 19.13 22.12
CA ARG A 579 -4.22 18.75 22.31
C ARG A 579 -4.03 17.29 21.88
N GLY A 580 -3.61 17.10 20.63
CA GLY A 580 -3.34 15.78 20.07
C GLY A 580 -4.56 15.11 19.43
N TYR A 581 -4.67 13.79 19.57
CA TYR A 581 -5.66 12.97 18.90
C TYR A 581 -6.30 11.98 19.86
N GLN A 582 -7.58 11.69 19.65
CA GLN A 582 -8.30 10.63 20.34
C GLN A 582 -8.53 9.48 19.36
N VAL A 583 -8.04 8.28 19.69
CA VAL A 583 -8.22 7.05 18.91
C VAL A 583 -9.21 6.14 19.63
N GLY A 584 -10.14 5.50 18.94
CA GLY A 584 -10.98 4.51 19.61
C GLY A 584 -11.83 3.64 18.72
N THR A 585 -12.48 2.68 19.37
CA THR A 585 -13.30 1.66 18.73
C THR A 585 -14.41 2.31 17.88
N ALA A 586 -14.52 1.89 16.62
CA ALA A 586 -15.44 2.51 15.67
C ALA A 586 -16.92 2.21 15.96
N HIS A 587 -17.22 1.00 16.43
CA HIS A 587 -18.57 0.46 16.65
C HIS A 587 -18.59 -0.62 17.75
N GLY A 588 -19.78 -1.12 18.10
CA GLY A 588 -19.98 -2.11 19.18
C GLY A 588 -19.17 -3.40 19.02
N GLN A 589 -19.14 -4.02 17.83
CA GLN A 589 -18.32 -5.22 17.60
C GLN A 589 -16.83 -4.99 17.88
N ALA A 590 -16.29 -3.81 17.48
CA ALA A 590 -14.91 -3.44 17.75
C ALA A 590 -14.67 -3.22 19.25
N PHE A 591 -15.65 -2.65 19.96
CA PHE A 591 -15.61 -2.54 21.41
C PHE A 591 -15.59 -3.91 22.10
N GLU A 592 -16.40 -4.86 21.65
CA GLU A 592 -16.42 -6.21 22.21
C GLU A 592 -15.10 -6.95 21.97
N THR A 593 -14.53 -6.79 20.77
CA THR A 593 -13.22 -7.35 20.45
C THR A 593 -12.12 -6.72 21.31
N PHE A 594 -12.17 -5.40 21.51
CA PHE A 594 -11.28 -4.68 22.44
C PHE A 594 -11.43 -5.20 23.88
N ARG A 595 -12.67 -5.35 24.36
CA ARG A 595 -12.98 -5.83 25.72
C ARG A 595 -12.43 -7.24 25.95
N ARG A 596 -12.48 -8.10 24.93
CA ARG A 596 -11.98 -9.49 25.00
C ARG A 596 -10.45 -9.57 24.93
N LEU A 597 -9.82 -8.87 23.98
CA LEU A 597 -8.39 -9.03 23.69
C LEU A 597 -7.50 -8.11 24.54
N ILE A 598 -7.90 -6.85 24.73
CA ILE A 598 -7.10 -5.84 25.42
C ILE A 598 -7.57 -5.69 26.85
N SER A 599 -8.85 -5.41 27.09
CA SER A 599 -9.42 -5.20 28.44
C SER A 599 -8.67 -4.10 29.23
N SER A 600 -8.66 -4.18 30.57
CA SER A 600 -8.04 -3.22 31.48
C SER A 600 -7.73 -3.89 32.82
N GLU A 601 -6.60 -3.57 33.45
CA GLU A 601 -6.31 -3.93 34.85
C GLU A 601 -6.60 -2.76 35.81
N HIS A 602 -6.79 -1.54 35.30
CA HIS A 602 -7.28 -0.43 36.11
C HIS A 602 -8.72 -0.72 36.61
N PRO A 603 -8.97 -0.79 37.93
CA PRO A 603 -10.25 -1.28 38.48
C PRO A 603 -11.49 -0.55 37.95
N ARG A 604 -11.44 0.78 37.89
CA ARG A 604 -12.55 1.61 37.40
C ARG A 604 -12.76 1.51 35.90
N LYS A 605 -11.69 1.43 35.11
CA LYS A 605 -11.79 1.30 33.65
C LYS A 605 -12.31 -0.09 33.29
N LYS A 606 -11.82 -1.14 33.96
CA LYS A 606 -12.33 -2.52 33.86
C LYS A 606 -13.82 -2.60 34.18
N ALA A 607 -14.24 -2.09 35.34
CA ALA A 607 -15.66 -2.07 35.71
C ALA A 607 -16.52 -1.34 34.67
N ARG A 608 -16.04 -0.21 34.12
CA ARG A 608 -16.74 0.50 33.04
C ARG A 608 -16.79 -0.29 31.74
N LEU A 609 -15.73 -0.98 31.34
CA LEU A 609 -15.73 -1.87 30.17
C LEU A 609 -16.74 -3.00 30.33
N GLU A 610 -16.84 -3.58 31.52
CA GLU A 610 -17.75 -4.68 31.83
C GLU A 610 -19.21 -4.22 31.92
N GLN A 611 -19.46 -3.02 32.44
CA GLN A 611 -20.81 -2.43 32.55
C GLN A 611 -21.29 -1.82 31.25
N ALA A 612 -20.39 -1.34 30.38
CA ALA A 612 -20.75 -0.77 29.11
C ALA A 612 -21.57 -1.76 28.28
N ARG A 613 -22.67 -1.26 27.72
CA ARG A 613 -23.50 -1.98 26.74
C ARG A 613 -23.45 -1.14 25.48
N PRO A 614 -22.51 -1.42 24.56
CA PRO A 614 -22.47 -0.71 23.30
C PRO A 614 -23.84 -0.83 22.65
N ARG A 615 -24.40 0.30 22.20
CA ARG A 615 -25.67 0.26 21.46
C ARG A 615 -25.50 -0.68 20.28
N GLN A 616 -26.15 -1.84 20.34
CA GLN A 616 -26.43 -2.68 19.18
C GLN A 616 -27.56 -2.01 18.42
N ASP A 617 -27.27 -0.88 17.78
CA ASP A 617 -28.29 -0.21 17.00
C ASP A 617 -28.52 -1.02 15.72
N GLY A 618 -29.45 -1.97 15.79
CA GLY A 618 -29.85 -2.82 14.66
C GLY A 618 -30.45 -2.04 13.49
N ARG A 619 -30.69 -0.72 13.64
CA ARG A 619 -31.11 0.21 12.58
C ARG A 619 -29.99 1.15 12.13
N HIS A 620 -28.87 1.25 12.87
CA HIS A 620 -27.71 2.04 12.47
C HIS A 620 -26.79 1.21 11.58
N VAL A 621 -26.70 1.58 10.31
CA VAL A 621 -25.70 1.00 9.41
C VAL A 621 -24.31 1.38 9.93
N VAL A 622 -23.59 0.40 10.47
CA VAL A 622 -22.15 0.53 10.75
C VAL A 622 -21.46 0.77 9.42
N ARG A 623 -21.16 2.04 9.12
CA ARG A 623 -20.66 2.45 7.79
C ARG A 623 -19.33 1.80 7.41
N SER A 624 -18.53 1.36 8.40
CA SER A 624 -17.28 0.63 8.20
C SER A 624 -17.47 -0.86 7.93
N ASP A 625 -18.65 -1.41 8.22
CA ASP A 625 -19.02 -2.82 7.96
C ASP A 625 -19.83 -2.97 6.66
N ALA A 626 -19.73 -1.99 5.77
CA ALA A 626 -20.46 -1.97 4.50
C ALA A 626 -19.73 -2.78 3.43
N VAL A 627 -20.49 -3.48 2.59
CA VAL A 627 -19.97 -4.16 1.40
C VAL A 627 -19.83 -3.20 0.21
N PRO A 628 -19.02 -3.57 -0.82
CA PRO A 628 -18.88 -2.83 -2.07
C PRO A 628 -20.21 -2.57 -2.81
N LEU A 629 -20.29 -1.49 -3.60
CA LEU A 629 -21.51 -1.09 -4.32
C LEU A 629 -21.97 -2.15 -5.32
N VAL A 630 -21.03 -2.91 -5.89
CA VAL A 630 -21.33 -4.00 -6.83
C VAL A 630 -22.31 -5.04 -6.24
N CYS A 631 -22.32 -5.21 -4.91
CA CYS A 631 -23.27 -6.10 -4.24
C CYS A 631 -24.73 -5.70 -4.48
N GLY A 632 -25.02 -4.40 -4.64
CA GLY A 632 -26.37 -3.93 -4.97
C GLY A 632 -26.84 -4.42 -6.34
N ARG A 633 -25.98 -4.32 -7.36
CA ARG A 633 -26.25 -4.83 -8.71
C ARG A 633 -26.44 -6.35 -8.69
N LEU A 634 -25.52 -7.07 -8.05
CA LEU A 634 -25.60 -8.54 -7.91
C LEU A 634 -26.89 -8.98 -7.20
N LEU A 635 -27.29 -8.29 -6.13
CA LEU A 635 -28.55 -8.55 -5.44
C LEU A 635 -29.77 -8.31 -6.36
N ARG A 636 -29.74 -7.25 -7.17
CA ARG A 636 -30.83 -6.94 -8.10
C ARG A 636 -31.00 -8.05 -9.12
N GLU A 637 -29.91 -8.42 -9.80
CA GLU A 637 -29.90 -9.50 -10.79
C GLU A 637 -30.36 -10.84 -10.19
N LEU A 638 -29.93 -11.15 -8.97
CA LEU A 638 -30.35 -12.35 -8.26
C LEU A 638 -31.84 -12.33 -7.93
N VAL A 639 -32.35 -11.22 -7.38
CA VAL A 639 -33.77 -11.10 -7.02
C VAL A 639 -34.65 -11.14 -8.28
N GLU A 640 -34.28 -10.45 -9.35
CA GLU A 640 -35.03 -10.45 -10.61
C GLU A 640 -35.10 -11.84 -11.24
N GLU A 641 -34.02 -12.63 -11.19
CA GLU A 641 -33.96 -13.99 -11.70
C GLU A 641 -34.88 -14.96 -10.92
N TYR A 642 -34.82 -14.93 -9.59
CA TYR A 642 -35.50 -15.93 -8.75
C TYR A 642 -36.90 -15.52 -8.30
N ARG A 643 -37.29 -14.25 -8.44
CA ARG A 643 -38.67 -13.77 -8.17
C ARG A 643 -39.75 -14.54 -8.93
N PRO A 644 -39.66 -14.75 -10.27
CA PRO A 644 -40.62 -15.59 -10.98
C PRO A 644 -40.54 -17.08 -10.59
N ARG A 645 -39.39 -17.53 -10.05
CA ARG A 645 -39.13 -18.92 -9.63
C ARG A 645 -39.56 -19.23 -8.19
N GLY A 646 -40.39 -18.38 -7.60
CA GLY A 646 -40.97 -18.60 -6.27
C GLY A 646 -40.33 -17.81 -5.12
N LEU A 647 -39.33 -16.96 -5.38
CA LEU A 647 -38.79 -16.06 -4.36
C LEU A 647 -39.84 -15.03 -3.93
N ARG A 648 -40.32 -15.15 -2.68
CA ARG A 648 -41.25 -14.20 -2.07
C ARG A 648 -40.50 -13.12 -1.30
N VAL A 649 -40.30 -11.97 -1.96
CA VAL A 649 -39.61 -10.80 -1.39
C VAL A 649 -40.20 -10.34 -0.06
N THR A 650 -41.51 -10.49 0.14
CA THR A 650 -42.21 -10.14 1.40
C THR A 650 -41.87 -11.04 2.58
N ARG A 651 -41.21 -12.19 2.36
CA ARG A 651 -40.77 -13.13 3.40
C ARG A 651 -39.29 -12.99 3.74
N LEU A 652 -38.58 -12.05 3.11
CA LEU A 652 -37.17 -11.81 3.38
C LEU A 652 -36.98 -11.08 4.72
N PRO A 653 -35.84 -11.26 5.39
CA PRO A 653 -35.56 -10.64 6.70
C PRO A 653 -35.27 -9.13 6.64
N VAL A 654 -35.48 -8.51 5.47
CA VAL A 654 -35.24 -7.10 5.19
C VAL A 654 -36.48 -6.55 4.50
N ASP A 655 -36.95 -5.38 4.93
CA ASP A 655 -38.12 -4.74 4.31
C ASP A 655 -37.85 -4.34 2.85
N TYR A 656 -38.92 -4.24 2.07
CA TYR A 656 -38.82 -3.97 0.63
C TYR A 656 -38.15 -2.63 0.30
N GLN A 657 -38.35 -1.58 1.12
CA GLN A 657 -37.75 -0.27 0.84
C GLN A 657 -36.24 -0.31 1.05
N THR A 658 -35.79 -0.99 2.11
CA THR A 658 -34.37 -1.20 2.38
C THR A 658 -33.72 -2.07 1.30
N LEU A 659 -34.34 -3.21 0.95
CA LEU A 659 -33.85 -4.09 -0.12
C LEU A 659 -33.76 -3.33 -1.46
N ARG A 660 -34.78 -2.56 -1.80
CA ARG A 660 -34.80 -1.72 -3.01
C ARG A 660 -33.67 -0.68 -2.99
N ALA A 661 -33.45 -0.02 -1.85
CA ALA A 661 -32.34 0.94 -1.72
C ALA A 661 -30.96 0.29 -1.87
N TRP A 662 -30.80 -0.98 -1.44
CA TRP A 662 -29.58 -1.76 -1.69
C TRP A 662 -29.43 -2.12 -3.16
N MET A 663 -30.48 -2.67 -3.79
CA MET A 663 -30.47 -3.05 -5.20
C MET A 663 -30.19 -1.87 -6.13
N GLU A 664 -30.69 -0.67 -5.79
CA GLU A 664 -30.47 0.57 -6.54
C GLU A 664 -29.13 1.26 -6.21
N GLY A 665 -28.32 0.72 -5.29
CA GLY A 665 -27.04 1.32 -4.89
C GLY A 665 -27.17 2.63 -4.08
N ARG A 666 -28.39 3.02 -3.69
CA ARG A 666 -28.65 4.22 -2.87
C ARG A 666 -28.16 4.06 -1.42
N ARG A 667 -28.10 2.82 -0.93
CA ARG A 667 -27.55 2.45 0.38
C ARG A 667 -26.75 1.17 0.27
N ARG A 668 -25.65 1.07 1.01
CA ARG A 668 -24.86 -0.15 1.11
C ARG A 668 -25.46 -1.08 2.15
N PRO A 669 -25.54 -2.40 1.89
CA PRO A 669 -25.77 -3.37 2.96
C PRO A 669 -24.61 -3.35 3.95
N SER A 670 -24.89 -3.57 5.24
CA SER A 670 -23.86 -4.08 6.14
C SER A 670 -23.58 -5.54 5.83
N ARG A 671 -22.40 -6.08 6.17
CA ARG A 671 -22.11 -7.52 6.04
C ARG A 671 -23.14 -8.37 6.76
N SER A 672 -23.40 -8.06 8.03
CA SER A 672 -24.44 -8.73 8.83
C SER A 672 -25.85 -8.64 8.23
N GLY A 673 -26.17 -7.55 7.54
CA GLY A 673 -27.43 -7.38 6.83
C GLY A 673 -27.50 -8.24 5.57
N LEU A 674 -26.42 -8.24 4.77
CA LEU A 674 -26.28 -9.06 3.58
C LEU A 674 -26.28 -10.56 3.93
N GLN A 675 -25.54 -10.96 4.96
CA GLN A 675 -25.46 -12.35 5.45
C GLN A 675 -26.85 -12.91 5.74
N ARG A 676 -27.64 -12.21 6.57
CA ARG A 676 -29.02 -12.62 6.92
C ARG A 676 -29.90 -12.75 5.68
N LEU A 677 -29.74 -11.85 4.71
CA LEU A 677 -30.46 -11.91 3.45
C LEU A 677 -30.04 -13.15 2.63
N LEU A 678 -28.73 -13.42 2.51
CA LEU A 678 -28.21 -14.56 1.77
C LEU A 678 -28.60 -15.90 2.41
N ASP A 679 -28.63 -15.98 3.75
CA ASP A 679 -29.09 -17.16 4.49
C ASP A 679 -30.57 -17.46 4.21
N ALA A 680 -31.41 -16.41 4.14
CA ALA A 680 -32.82 -16.57 3.77
C ALA A 680 -33.02 -16.99 2.30
N LEU A 681 -32.04 -16.73 1.44
CA LEU A 681 -32.07 -17.09 0.01
C LEU A 681 -31.55 -18.50 -0.27
N GLU A 682 -30.85 -19.14 0.68
CA GLU A 682 -30.18 -20.44 0.51
C GLU A 682 -31.11 -21.56 0.03
N ARG A 683 -32.39 -21.54 0.43
CA ARG A 683 -33.39 -22.54 0.02
C ARG A 683 -33.98 -22.34 -1.37
N VAL A 684 -33.74 -21.18 -1.98
CA VAL A 684 -34.37 -20.77 -3.25
C VAL A 684 -33.33 -20.60 -4.35
N VAL A 685 -32.13 -20.15 -3.99
CA VAL A 685 -31.04 -19.87 -4.91
C VAL A 685 -30.05 -21.03 -4.85
N PRO A 686 -29.73 -21.68 -5.99
CA PRO A 686 -28.71 -22.71 -6.06
C PRO A 686 -27.34 -22.22 -5.56
N PRO A 687 -26.59 -23.04 -4.81
CA PRO A 687 -25.30 -22.66 -4.22
C PRO A 687 -24.18 -22.42 -5.26
N ASP A 688 -24.36 -22.89 -6.48
CA ASP A 688 -23.49 -22.73 -7.64
C ASP A 688 -23.78 -21.45 -8.46
N ASP A 689 -24.85 -20.70 -8.15
CA ASP A 689 -25.10 -19.42 -8.80
C ASP A 689 -23.94 -18.45 -8.54
N SER A 690 -23.27 -18.04 -9.62
CA SER A 690 -22.07 -17.19 -9.55
C SER A 690 -22.29 -15.87 -8.81
N ARG A 691 -23.49 -15.27 -8.89
CA ARG A 691 -23.82 -14.02 -8.19
C ARG A 691 -23.99 -14.27 -6.70
N TYR A 692 -24.65 -15.37 -6.34
CA TYR A 692 -24.80 -15.79 -4.95
C TYR A 692 -23.44 -16.06 -4.30
N GLN A 693 -22.54 -16.77 -5.00
CA GLN A 693 -21.17 -17.01 -4.54
C GLN A 693 -20.38 -15.71 -4.40
N GLN A 694 -20.47 -14.78 -5.35
CA GLN A 694 -19.80 -13.48 -5.24
C GLN A 694 -20.31 -12.67 -4.04
N LEU A 695 -21.63 -12.62 -3.82
CA LEU A 695 -22.21 -11.96 -2.65
C LEU A 695 -21.75 -12.59 -1.33
N ARG A 696 -21.67 -13.93 -1.28
CA ARG A 696 -21.12 -14.67 -0.13
C ARG A 696 -19.65 -14.33 0.11
N ARG A 697 -18.83 -14.25 -0.94
CA ARG A 697 -17.41 -13.84 -0.84
C ARG A 697 -17.27 -12.42 -0.31
N TRP A 698 -18.03 -11.45 -0.84
CA TRP A 698 -18.01 -10.08 -0.33
C TRP A 698 -18.46 -9.97 1.13
N CYS A 699 -19.41 -10.80 1.53
CA CYS A 699 -19.89 -10.88 2.90
C CYS A 699 -18.81 -11.44 3.85
N ALA A 700 -18.05 -12.44 3.41
CA ALA A 700 -16.94 -13.04 4.15
C ALA A 700 -15.64 -12.21 4.10
N SER A 701 -15.53 -11.29 3.14
CA SER A 701 -14.32 -10.48 2.94
C SER A 701 -14.08 -9.52 4.11
N ASP A 702 -12.82 -9.47 4.56
CA ASP A 702 -12.37 -8.58 5.64
C ASP A 702 -12.00 -7.17 5.15
N LEU A 703 -12.44 -6.78 3.95
CA LEU A 703 -12.24 -5.45 3.41
C LEU A 703 -12.94 -4.36 4.25
N GLN A 704 -12.44 -3.14 4.29
CA GLN A 704 -13.14 -2.01 4.90
C GLN A 704 -13.17 -0.84 3.93
N LEU A 705 -14.30 -0.13 3.87
CA LEU A 705 -14.45 1.02 3.00
C LEU A 705 -14.36 2.31 3.80
N ARG A 706 -13.48 3.22 3.38
CA ARG A 706 -13.27 4.51 4.04
C ARG A 706 -13.56 5.68 3.12
N ARG A 707 -14.43 6.56 3.62
CA ARG A 707 -14.80 7.76 2.90
C ARG A 707 -13.67 8.78 2.93
N VAL A 708 -13.25 9.28 1.76
CA VAL A 708 -12.42 10.48 1.62
C VAL A 708 -13.17 11.65 2.24
N ARG A 709 -12.52 12.31 3.20
CA ARG A 709 -12.99 13.57 3.77
C ARG A 709 -12.49 14.75 2.96
N GLU A 710 -11.22 14.71 2.58
CA GLU A 710 -10.51 15.84 1.98
C GLU A 710 -9.33 15.34 1.15
N VAL A 711 -9.03 16.04 0.05
CA VAL A 711 -7.84 15.83 -0.78
C VAL A 711 -7.12 17.17 -0.90
N VAL A 712 -5.88 17.25 -0.42
CA VAL A 712 -5.10 18.48 -0.39
C VAL A 712 -3.75 18.27 -1.06
N ARG A 713 -3.26 19.31 -1.75
CA ARG A 713 -1.87 19.36 -2.20
C ARG A 713 -0.98 19.83 -1.06
N VAL A 714 0.13 19.14 -0.84
CA VAL A 714 1.11 19.44 0.20
C VAL A 714 2.49 19.55 -0.43
N GLU A 715 3.35 20.39 0.13
CA GLU A 715 4.75 20.46 -0.30
C GLU A 715 5.48 19.19 0.11
N SER A 716 6.42 18.73 -0.71
CA SER A 716 7.29 17.61 -0.34
C SER A 716 8.22 18.02 0.80
N SER A 717 8.18 17.25 1.88
CA SER A 717 9.06 17.46 3.04
C SER A 717 10.43 16.79 2.90
N ASP A 718 10.57 15.87 1.95
CA ASP A 718 11.80 15.11 1.68
C ASP A 718 12.21 15.35 0.21
N SER A 719 13.51 15.20 -0.04
CA SER A 719 14.14 15.19 -1.36
C SER A 719 13.82 13.91 -2.16
N ARG A 720 13.38 12.84 -1.49
CA ARG A 720 13.15 11.53 -2.10
C ARG A 720 11.73 11.02 -1.88
N VAL A 721 11.27 10.23 -2.83
CA VAL A 721 10.06 9.43 -2.80
C VAL A 721 10.40 7.99 -3.18
N TYR A 722 9.67 7.03 -2.61
CA TYR A 722 9.96 5.61 -2.63
C TYR A 722 8.82 4.87 -3.33
N ASN A 723 9.13 3.75 -3.95
CA ASN A 723 8.17 2.79 -4.44
C ASN A 723 8.81 1.40 -4.51
N PHE A 724 8.01 0.37 -4.72
CA PHE A 724 8.48 -0.98 -4.98
C PHE A 724 7.46 -1.75 -5.82
N SER A 725 7.92 -2.76 -6.53
CA SER A 725 7.07 -3.70 -7.25
C SER A 725 6.77 -4.92 -6.38
N VAL A 726 5.65 -5.56 -6.69
CA VAL A 726 5.13 -6.70 -5.95
C VAL A 726 4.63 -7.71 -6.96
N ALA A 727 5.02 -8.97 -6.76
CA ALA A 727 4.71 -10.06 -7.67
C ALA A 727 3.20 -10.27 -7.82
N GLU A 728 2.76 -10.53 -9.05
CA GLU A 728 1.40 -10.93 -9.46
C GLU A 728 0.27 -9.90 -9.23
N THR A 729 0.10 -9.42 -8.00
CA THR A 729 -1.06 -8.60 -7.62
C THR A 729 -0.85 -7.12 -7.92
N HIS A 730 0.41 -6.69 -8.06
CA HIS A 730 0.78 -5.35 -8.48
C HIS A 730 0.19 -4.22 -7.62
N ASN A 731 0.07 -4.48 -6.31
CA ASN A 731 -0.40 -3.53 -5.32
C ASN A 731 0.12 -3.89 -3.93
N TYR A 732 -0.01 -2.97 -2.98
CA TYR A 732 0.41 -3.18 -1.60
C TYR A 732 -0.43 -2.35 -0.62
N VAL A 733 -0.32 -2.65 0.67
CA VAL A 733 -1.03 -1.97 1.75
C VAL A 733 -0.13 -0.95 2.44
N VAL A 734 -0.52 0.32 2.40
CA VAL A 734 0.18 1.45 3.02
C VAL A 734 -0.76 2.22 3.95
N ASN A 735 -0.36 2.45 5.20
CA ASN A 735 -1.21 2.95 6.29
C ASN A 735 -2.54 2.18 6.43
N GLY A 736 -2.58 0.91 6.01
CA GLY A 736 -3.79 0.09 5.96
C GLY A 736 -4.69 0.32 4.73
N ILE A 737 -4.29 1.16 3.78
CA ILE A 737 -4.99 1.52 2.53
C ILE A 737 -4.32 0.80 1.35
N VAL A 738 -5.10 0.34 0.38
CA VAL A 738 -4.58 -0.37 -0.80
C VAL A 738 -4.13 0.63 -1.89
N ALA A 739 -2.86 0.57 -2.26
CA ALA A 739 -2.23 1.41 -3.29
C ALA A 739 -1.62 0.55 -4.41
N LYS A 740 -1.61 1.06 -5.65
CA LYS A 740 -1.09 0.35 -6.82
C LYS A 740 0.43 0.50 -6.92
N ASN A 741 1.14 -0.56 -7.31
CA ASN A 741 2.57 -0.46 -7.59
C ASN A 741 2.88 0.37 -8.86
N CYS A 742 4.16 0.69 -9.06
CA CYS A 742 4.67 1.18 -10.35
C CYS A 742 5.25 0.01 -11.14
N GLN A 743 4.74 -0.23 -12.35
CA GLN A 743 5.45 -1.05 -13.34
C GLN A 743 6.45 -0.14 -14.07
N SER A 744 7.71 -0.18 -13.64
CA SER A 744 8.86 0.13 -14.51
C SER A 744 9.75 -1.10 -14.45
N PHE A 745 9.93 -1.82 -15.57
CA PHE A 745 10.59 -3.14 -15.61
C PHE A 745 12.13 -3.08 -15.47
N ALA A 746 12.71 -1.92 -15.13
CA ALA A 746 14.13 -1.79 -14.82
C ALA A 746 14.41 -0.54 -13.94
N PRO A 747 15.01 -0.69 -12.73
CA PRO A 747 15.14 0.40 -11.75
C PRO A 747 16.27 1.41 -12.05
N ASN A 748 17.34 1.00 -12.73
CA ASN A 748 18.41 1.89 -13.22
C ASN A 748 18.16 2.37 -14.66
N HIS A 749 17.03 1.98 -15.23
CA HIS A 749 16.71 2.31 -16.60
C HIS A 749 16.12 3.70 -16.67
N VAL A 750 16.72 4.51 -17.53
CA VAL A 750 16.19 5.82 -17.91
C VAL A 750 15.99 5.81 -19.42
N CYS A 751 14.74 5.79 -19.86
CA CYS A 751 14.42 5.91 -21.27
C CYS A 751 14.58 7.37 -21.68
N ILE A 752 15.49 7.65 -22.62
CA ILE A 752 15.65 8.97 -23.25
C ILE A 752 15.11 8.89 -24.66
N ILE A 753 13.95 9.49 -24.88
CA ILE A 753 13.26 9.39 -26.17
C ILE A 753 13.62 10.62 -27.02
N SER A 754 14.22 10.39 -28.19
CA SER A 754 14.60 11.42 -29.17
C SER A 754 13.83 11.26 -30.50
N PRO A 755 13.84 12.27 -31.37
CA PRO A 755 13.26 12.16 -32.71
C PRO A 755 13.76 10.96 -33.52
N GLU A 756 15.06 10.71 -33.52
CA GLU A 756 15.69 9.64 -34.30
C GLU A 756 15.80 8.31 -33.55
N ARG A 757 15.44 8.29 -32.26
CA ARG A 757 15.52 7.10 -31.42
C ARG A 757 14.27 6.95 -30.54
N LEU A 758 13.42 6.01 -30.95
CA LEU A 758 12.22 5.58 -30.22
C LEU A 758 12.57 5.03 -28.83
N GLY A 759 11.61 5.12 -27.89
CA GLY A 759 11.71 4.37 -26.65
C GLY A 759 11.84 2.87 -26.94
N LEU A 760 12.71 2.17 -26.22
CA LEU A 760 13.08 0.78 -26.54
C LEU A 760 11.92 -0.22 -26.48
N CYS A 761 10.85 0.10 -25.75
CA CYS A 761 9.60 -0.65 -25.78
C CYS A 761 8.82 -0.54 -27.11
N GLY A 762 9.26 0.34 -28.03
CA GLY A 762 8.60 0.64 -29.30
C GLY A 762 7.30 1.43 -29.17
N ALA A 763 6.84 1.73 -27.95
CA ALA A 763 5.51 2.27 -27.69
C ALA A 763 5.44 3.81 -27.74
N TYR A 764 6.56 4.50 -27.47
CA TYR A 764 6.61 5.97 -27.38
C TYR A 764 7.70 6.54 -28.28
N ASN A 765 7.30 7.46 -29.17
CA ASN A 765 8.20 8.32 -29.93
C ASN A 765 8.24 9.73 -29.32
N TRP A 766 9.16 10.57 -29.79
CA TRP A 766 9.36 11.92 -29.24
C TRP A 766 8.10 12.80 -29.32
N LEU A 767 7.36 12.74 -30.44
CA LEU A 767 6.12 13.49 -30.61
C LEU A 767 5.04 13.01 -29.63
N ASP A 768 5.00 11.71 -29.32
CA ASP A 768 4.07 11.15 -28.34
C ASP A 768 4.37 11.64 -26.93
N CYS A 769 5.65 11.70 -26.56
CA CYS A 769 6.06 12.21 -25.26
C CYS A 769 5.78 13.70 -25.12
N LYS A 770 6.02 14.47 -26.18
CA LYS A 770 5.68 15.90 -26.25
C LYS A 770 4.18 16.13 -26.13
N ALA A 771 3.39 15.41 -26.92
CA ALA A 771 1.93 15.47 -26.85
C ALA A 771 1.42 15.03 -25.47
N SER A 772 1.95 13.95 -24.92
CA SER A 772 1.64 13.46 -23.56
C SER A 772 1.93 14.54 -22.50
N ASN A 773 3.08 15.23 -22.59
CA ASN A 773 3.41 16.33 -21.69
C ASN A 773 2.48 17.55 -21.88
N GLN A 774 2.12 17.89 -23.12
CA GLN A 774 1.18 18.97 -23.39
C GLN A 774 -0.24 18.67 -22.88
N ILE A 775 -0.65 17.39 -22.94
CA ILE A 775 -1.92 16.89 -22.41
C ILE A 775 -1.87 16.85 -20.86
N ASN A 776 -0.75 16.40 -20.29
CA ASN A 776 -0.52 16.33 -18.85
C ASN A 776 0.91 16.76 -18.49
N PRO A 777 1.13 18.05 -18.15
CA PRO A 777 2.47 18.57 -17.85
C PRO A 777 3.12 17.95 -16.60
N THR A 778 2.31 17.36 -15.72
CA THR A 778 2.76 16.63 -14.52
C THR A 778 2.85 15.11 -14.75
N GLY A 779 2.73 14.69 -16.00
CA GLY A 779 2.75 13.29 -16.41
C GLY A 779 4.17 12.71 -16.35
N PRO A 780 4.29 11.41 -16.65
CA PRO A 780 5.59 10.76 -16.69
C PRO A 780 6.57 11.43 -17.67
N ASN A 781 6.10 11.74 -18.88
CA ASN A 781 6.90 12.34 -19.96
C ASN A 781 7.35 13.75 -19.61
N GLN A 782 8.50 13.88 -18.94
CA GLN A 782 9.09 15.18 -18.56
C GLN A 782 10.21 15.59 -19.52
N PRO A 783 10.23 16.84 -20.02
CA PRO A 783 11.25 17.30 -20.95
C PRO A 783 12.66 17.26 -20.35
N VAL A 784 13.65 16.84 -21.14
CA VAL A 784 15.07 16.72 -20.78
C VAL A 784 15.89 17.55 -21.75
N PRO A 785 16.39 18.74 -21.39
CA PRO A 785 17.18 19.57 -22.30
C PRO A 785 18.46 18.85 -22.76
N LYS A 786 18.90 19.06 -24.01
CA LYS A 786 20.16 18.47 -24.52
C LYS A 786 21.40 19.05 -23.84
N GLY A 787 21.45 20.38 -23.68
CA GLY A 787 22.66 21.06 -23.22
C GLY A 787 23.77 21.03 -24.28
N ARG A 788 25.03 21.17 -23.87
CA ARG A 788 26.17 21.15 -24.81
C ARG A 788 26.36 19.76 -25.41
N CYS A 789 26.52 19.69 -26.74
CA CYS A 789 26.94 18.47 -27.43
C CYS A 789 28.41 18.19 -27.10
N LEU A 790 28.68 17.04 -26.48
CA LEU A 790 30.01 16.60 -26.07
C LEU A 790 30.69 15.77 -27.17
N ASP A 791 29.91 14.97 -27.90
CA ASP A 791 30.37 14.16 -29.03
C ASP A 791 29.25 14.05 -30.08
N PRO A 792 29.38 14.67 -31.26
CA PRO A 792 28.36 14.64 -32.30
C PRO A 792 28.29 13.31 -33.06
N VAL A 793 29.33 12.48 -33.02
CA VAL A 793 29.35 11.17 -33.72
C VAL A 793 28.62 10.13 -32.87
N LYS A 794 28.84 10.14 -31.55
CA LYS A 794 28.19 9.19 -30.61
C LYS A 794 26.88 9.72 -30.05
N GLY A 795 26.63 11.02 -30.15
CA GLY A 795 25.45 11.67 -29.61
C GLY A 795 25.49 11.79 -28.09
N TYR A 796 26.62 12.21 -27.52
CA TYR A 796 26.71 12.54 -26.10
C TYR A 796 26.29 13.98 -25.86
N PHE A 797 25.35 14.17 -24.95
CA PHE A 797 24.82 15.49 -24.60
C PHE A 797 24.95 15.70 -23.09
N GLU A 798 25.50 16.84 -22.69
CA GLU A 798 25.84 17.16 -21.30
C GLU A 798 24.66 16.98 -20.34
N LYS A 799 23.51 17.59 -20.65
CA LYS A 799 22.34 17.56 -19.76
C LYS A 799 21.56 16.25 -19.85
N VAL A 800 21.68 15.53 -20.96
CA VAL A 800 21.12 14.17 -21.08
C VAL A 800 21.91 13.21 -20.21
N ASN A 801 23.24 13.25 -20.27
CA ASN A 801 24.10 12.45 -19.39
C ASN A 801 23.89 12.82 -17.93
N GLU A 802 23.79 14.10 -17.59
CA GLU A 802 23.46 14.55 -16.23
C GLU A 802 22.10 13.99 -15.76
N PHE A 803 21.07 14.09 -16.60
CA PHE A 803 19.74 13.59 -16.27
C PHE A 803 19.73 12.07 -16.09
N VAL A 804 20.35 11.33 -17.01
CA VAL A 804 20.44 9.86 -16.95
C VAL A 804 21.26 9.42 -15.75
N TYR A 805 22.40 10.05 -15.49
CA TYR A 805 23.23 9.78 -14.32
C TYR A 805 22.44 9.98 -13.02
N ASN A 806 21.77 11.12 -12.88
CA ASN A 806 20.98 11.43 -11.69
C ASN A 806 19.76 10.51 -11.52
N THR A 807 19.10 10.13 -12.62
CA THR A 807 17.84 9.36 -12.61
C THR A 807 18.08 7.84 -12.58
N SER A 808 19.27 7.37 -12.99
CA SER A 808 19.71 5.96 -12.92
C SER A 808 20.49 5.62 -11.63
N HIS A 809 20.38 6.46 -10.60
CA HIS A 809 21.09 6.31 -9.32
C HIS A 809 22.62 6.25 -9.47
N ASN A 810 23.16 7.08 -10.37
CA ASN A 810 24.58 7.13 -10.73
C ASN A 810 25.12 5.84 -11.37
N THR A 811 24.24 4.90 -11.75
CA THR A 811 24.64 3.62 -12.36
C THR A 811 25.04 3.80 -13.82
N VAL A 812 24.34 4.67 -14.55
CA VAL A 812 24.63 4.96 -15.96
C VAL A 812 25.36 6.28 -16.05
N GLN A 813 26.68 6.23 -16.24
CA GLN A 813 27.53 7.43 -16.28
C GLN A 813 27.25 8.34 -17.48
N GLN A 814 26.94 7.73 -18.62
CA GLN A 814 26.70 8.42 -19.88
C GLN A 814 25.90 7.51 -20.80
N VAL A 815 25.18 8.11 -21.73
CA VAL A 815 24.39 7.39 -22.73
C VAL A 815 24.67 7.94 -24.11
N SER A 816 24.95 7.05 -25.06
CA SER A 816 25.13 7.43 -26.45
C SER A 816 23.79 7.38 -27.17
N MET A 817 23.43 8.48 -27.83
CA MET A 817 22.20 8.51 -28.64
C MET A 817 22.39 7.78 -29.98
N TYR A 818 23.62 7.65 -30.49
CA TYR A 818 23.91 7.11 -31.83
C TYR A 818 24.76 5.84 -31.86
N SER A 819 25.17 5.29 -30.71
CA SER A 819 25.86 4.01 -30.63
C SER A 819 24.99 2.94 -29.96
N ILE A 820 25.12 1.70 -30.46
CA ILE A 820 24.54 0.50 -29.87
C ILE A 820 25.60 -0.36 -29.15
N ILE A 821 26.88 -0.08 -29.39
CA ILE A 821 28.02 -0.82 -28.84
C ILE A 821 28.59 -0.10 -27.62
N GLU A 822 28.66 1.23 -27.67
CA GLU A 822 29.33 2.04 -26.65
C GLU A 822 28.32 2.83 -25.84
N ASN A 823 28.25 2.55 -24.53
CA ASN A 823 27.32 3.18 -23.58
C ASN A 823 25.89 3.30 -24.14
N PRO A 824 25.28 2.20 -24.63
CA PRO A 824 23.94 2.26 -25.20
C PRO A 824 22.93 2.70 -24.14
N MET A 825 21.79 3.24 -24.60
CA MET A 825 20.64 3.45 -23.71
C MET A 825 20.29 2.19 -22.95
N THR A 826 19.97 2.37 -21.67
CA THR A 826 19.34 1.30 -20.88
C THR A 826 18.05 0.87 -21.56
N ALA A 827 17.69 -0.42 -21.50
CA ALA A 827 16.42 -1.00 -21.98
C ALA A 827 15.56 -1.48 -20.79
N CYS A 828 14.22 -1.36 -20.89
CA CYS A 828 13.26 -1.90 -19.93
C CYS A 828 12.93 -3.35 -20.25
#